data_AF-A0A2N1VM09-F1
#
_entry.id   AF-A0A2N1VM09-F1
#
_cell.length_a   1.000
_cell.length_b   1.000
_cell.length_c   1.000
_cell.angle_alpha   90.00
_cell.angle_beta   90.00
_cell.angle_gamma   90.00
#
_symmetry.space_group_name_H-M   'P 1'
#
loop_
_entity.id
_entity.type
_entity.pdbx_description
1 polymer ?
#
loop_
_entity_poly.entity_id
_entity_poly.type
_entity_poly.pdbx_seq_one_letter_code
_entity_poly.pdbx_strand_id
1 'polypeptide(L)'
;MKKLIIISILLATVNVYSNILYQPENLNFEQGRPGFVPDGWVFPSKLASAGYIAFIEHKTVYEGRYSMALDNPHYNADTSFVEGSPNMSTLYQSVDAYPFRNKTVRFSAWVKCNIGEPDAKGELWIVVRNEKKESIVAEYGEDDLIKDSVWHKKEITAFIPSDADELRFGFLLNGKARLWADATSIDIINPEGYVDLPPQNLSEKDIPNLVTFAKLYGYLHHFYPSHNFRSIDQERLLLYSISKILDNPDNFVPDMKALLKDIAPHANILKKNEEITYSYRTPTSIQDRIAYVAEIAGGPVVKNSPAFYSMLRNVYSTTRSREGSVFQNIDMIKYDNRRVVVSAMIKVDGKSPGSNAQIWCKTEIINSQDYTFATNVENPALDNEWNKYSVEITMPTDVYNMRLALVFLGEGAAYFDDVTVQIFDGEKLEKEFIVPNGDFEKSATGNTLNSWEMEPAVLAAGYVAGRDPNTKFAGSFSLRISSDTETMVKFPDMGELARFPINEQYDFAFPLVIPFEKEQLPEDFPKNILEISGKPFGYNPTISDQSTRLATVIQLWNIIKHFSIIRIGAPELENLLIQSLKSVSTANSYEEFSNVMNNMLQILNDPRAIAWNQFFDLKYGLPLIFHKFENDVIVTTVIDESLDITAGDVLTHVDGIPISDLIKEYESRHYFVNQRYLVMRALANIRIGERDSKSTLTLKNKEGKSRDVSVSRNALLYDIYEPRPEPIVELDSLVYYVDMTQMSDNYFKRITDQITEAKAFVFDMRGHIGMSEHVLSLFADKDLSGVRWEIPIYTMPEKQLLSKNIYSGGITGRQKYSDTKLIFLIDESTIGYTEAVAHIIKESQMGTLIGAPTAGLIGETFTTRLIGGTSVAMTGMKAFNSNNSLLNGKSVQPDVLLPRNNNKFLNYTELLLEKALELLKN
;
A
#
# COMPACT_ATOMS: atom_id res chain seq x y z
N MET A 1 8.36 29.14 13.74
CA MET A 1 7.60 27.90 13.48
C MET A 1 8.26 27.16 12.31
N LYS A 2 9.21 26.27 12.59
CA LYS A 2 9.91 25.47 11.57
C LYS A 2 9.08 24.22 11.28
N LYS A 3 8.66 24.04 10.02
CA LYS A 3 7.76 22.97 9.56
C LYS A 3 8.49 21.63 9.54
N LEU A 4 7.90 20.64 10.21
CA LEU A 4 8.24 19.22 10.10
C LEU A 4 8.02 18.76 8.65
N ILE A 5 9.01 18.09 8.09
CA ILE A 5 8.86 17.30 6.86
C ILE A 5 8.03 16.08 7.24
N ILE A 6 6.82 16.00 6.69
CA ILE A 6 5.86 14.91 6.88
C ILE A 6 6.39 13.70 6.10
N ILE A 7 7.14 12.82 6.78
CA ILE A 7 7.30 11.40 6.41
C ILE A 7 6.30 10.57 7.23
N SER A 8 5.15 11.15 7.58
CA SER A 8 4.01 10.39 8.09
C SER A 8 3.29 9.61 6.97
N ILE A 9 3.73 9.68 5.71
CA ILE A 9 2.99 9.13 4.56
C ILE A 9 3.26 7.62 4.34
N LEU A 10 4.19 7.02 5.09
CA LEU A 10 4.36 5.55 5.12
C LEU A 10 3.54 4.88 6.25
N LEU A 11 3.12 5.63 7.26
CA LEU A 11 2.51 5.11 8.50
C LEU A 11 1.13 5.71 8.84
N ALA A 12 0.65 6.70 8.09
CA ALA A 12 -0.68 7.29 8.27
C ALA A 12 -1.70 6.75 7.24
N THR A 13 -1.95 5.44 7.25
CA THR A 13 -3.23 4.89 6.75
C THR A 13 -4.31 4.87 7.81
N VAL A 14 -4.10 5.50 8.98
CA VAL A 14 -5.19 5.82 9.91
C VAL A 14 -5.45 7.33 9.89
N ASN A 15 -5.78 7.86 8.72
CA ASN A 15 -6.52 9.12 8.64
C ASN A 15 -7.99 8.81 8.99
N VAL A 16 -8.53 9.50 9.99
CA VAL A 16 -9.91 9.39 10.50
C VAL A 16 -10.92 10.07 9.56
N TYR A 17 -10.75 9.85 8.25
CA TYR A 17 -11.74 10.15 7.22
C TYR A 17 -12.10 8.82 6.58
N SER A 18 -13.37 8.38 6.70
CA SER A 18 -13.95 7.14 6.16
C SER A 18 -13.03 6.40 5.18
N ASN A 19 -12.14 5.55 5.70
CA ASN A 19 -11.21 4.81 4.85
C ASN A 19 -12.04 3.83 4.03
N ILE A 20 -11.90 3.90 2.71
CA ILE A 20 -12.38 2.84 1.81
C ILE A 20 -11.70 1.56 2.26
N LEU A 21 -12.47 0.62 2.79
CA LEU A 21 -11.98 -0.67 3.23
C LEU A 21 -11.52 -1.47 2.01
N TYR A 22 -10.50 -2.30 2.20
CA TYR A 22 -10.02 -3.18 1.13
C TYR A 22 -11.07 -4.25 0.77
N GLN A 23 -11.90 -4.63 1.72
CA GLN A 23 -13.00 -5.58 1.55
C GLN A 23 -14.09 -5.28 2.58
N PRO A 24 -15.32 -5.79 2.37
CA PRO A 24 -16.38 -5.76 3.36
C PRO A 24 -15.96 -6.48 4.66
N GLU A 25 -16.16 -5.84 5.81
CA GLU A 25 -15.80 -6.39 7.13
C GLU A 25 -16.96 -6.25 8.11
N ASN A 26 -16.92 -6.93 9.26
CA ASN A 26 -17.94 -6.85 10.31
C ASN A 26 -19.42 -6.85 9.83
N LEU A 27 -19.75 -7.69 8.84
CA LEU A 27 -21.08 -7.72 8.22
C LEU A 27 -22.16 -8.32 9.13
N ASN A 28 -21.76 -9.07 10.16
CA ASN A 28 -22.64 -9.59 11.20
C ASN A 28 -22.62 -8.75 12.48
N PHE A 29 -21.95 -7.59 12.50
CA PHE A 29 -21.87 -6.67 13.65
C PHE A 29 -21.28 -7.25 14.95
N GLU A 30 -20.57 -8.36 14.88
CA GLU A 30 -19.97 -9.02 16.05
C GLU A 30 -18.68 -8.36 16.55
N GLN A 31 -18.12 -7.41 15.78
CA GLN A 31 -16.94 -6.63 16.14
C GLN A 31 -17.32 -5.21 16.58
N GLY A 32 -16.72 -4.77 17.68
CA GLY A 32 -16.93 -3.46 18.27
C GLY A 32 -17.41 -3.52 19.72
N ARG A 33 -17.78 -2.37 20.27
CA ARG A 33 -18.24 -2.24 21.67
C ARG A 33 -19.71 -1.83 21.74
N PRO A 34 -20.56 -2.51 22.55
CA PRO A 34 -21.94 -2.09 22.78
C PRO A 34 -22.08 -0.61 23.13
N GLY A 35 -23.01 0.08 22.47
CA GLY A 35 -23.22 1.52 22.59
C GLY A 35 -22.35 2.39 21.68
N PHE A 36 -21.45 1.79 20.89
CA PHE A 36 -20.63 2.47 19.89
C PHE A 36 -21.01 2.01 18.48
N VAL A 37 -20.67 2.83 17.48
CA VAL A 37 -20.80 2.48 16.06
C VAL A 37 -20.05 1.18 15.78
N PRO A 38 -20.63 0.22 15.02
CA PRO A 38 -19.95 -1.03 14.72
C PRO A 38 -18.61 -0.78 14.00
N ASP A 39 -17.59 -1.57 14.34
CA ASP A 39 -16.26 -1.44 13.73
C ASP A 39 -16.35 -1.64 12.20
N GLY A 40 -15.60 -0.85 11.43
CA GLY A 40 -15.64 -0.86 9.97
C GLY A 40 -16.84 -0.13 9.34
N TRP A 41 -17.87 0.22 10.12
CA TRP A 41 -19.02 0.98 9.63
C TRP A 41 -18.86 2.48 9.85
N VAL A 42 -19.36 3.27 8.90
CA VAL A 42 -19.25 4.72 8.88
C VAL A 42 -20.57 5.35 9.29
N PHE A 43 -20.55 6.04 10.43
CA PHE A 43 -21.63 6.94 10.85
C PHE A 43 -21.21 8.41 10.62
N PRO A 44 -21.87 9.15 9.72
CA PRO A 44 -21.49 10.54 9.42
C PRO A 44 -21.56 11.48 10.64
N SER A 45 -20.48 12.21 10.90
CA SER A 45 -20.39 13.16 12.03
C SER A 45 -21.44 14.27 12.00
N LYS A 46 -21.89 14.69 10.81
CA LYS A 46 -23.00 15.64 10.63
C LYS A 46 -24.32 15.10 11.18
N LEU A 47 -24.58 13.80 11.04
CA LEU A 47 -25.79 13.16 11.54
C LEU A 47 -25.72 12.98 13.07
N ALA A 48 -24.56 12.60 13.59
CA ALA A 48 -24.31 12.59 15.04
C ALA A 48 -24.55 13.98 15.66
N SER A 49 -24.08 15.03 14.99
CA SER A 49 -24.30 16.42 15.43
C SER A 49 -25.77 16.86 15.35
N ALA A 50 -26.55 16.23 14.47
CA ALA A 50 -28.00 16.43 14.37
C ALA A 50 -28.81 15.57 15.36
N GLY A 51 -28.13 14.80 16.22
CA GLY A 51 -28.73 14.00 17.29
C GLY A 51 -28.94 12.53 16.97
N TYR A 52 -28.88 12.11 15.70
CA TYR A 52 -29.00 10.69 15.34
C TYR A 52 -27.90 9.84 15.99
N ILE A 53 -28.22 8.60 16.31
CA ILE A 53 -27.28 7.68 16.97
C ILE A 53 -27.26 6.36 16.20
N ALA A 54 -26.07 5.84 15.94
CA ALA A 54 -25.87 4.48 15.46
C ALA A 54 -25.00 3.71 16.47
N PHE A 55 -25.40 2.50 16.83
CA PHE A 55 -24.67 1.69 17.80
C PHE A 55 -24.95 0.19 17.64
N ILE A 56 -24.06 -0.65 18.15
CA ILE A 56 -24.36 -2.07 18.35
C ILE A 56 -24.97 -2.34 19.73
N GLU A 57 -25.89 -3.29 19.82
CA GLU A 57 -26.51 -3.73 21.08
C GLU A 57 -26.74 -5.25 21.15
N HIS A 58 -26.99 -5.75 22.36
CA HIS A 58 -27.17 -7.19 22.64
C HIS A 58 -28.63 -7.57 23.00
N LYS A 59 -29.56 -6.61 23.02
CA LYS A 59 -30.94 -6.86 23.47
C LYS A 59 -31.86 -7.28 22.33
N THR A 60 -31.66 -6.70 21.15
CA THR A 60 -32.51 -6.93 19.97
C THR A 60 -31.67 -7.53 18.86
N VAL A 61 -31.35 -8.82 18.99
CA VAL A 61 -30.42 -9.53 18.09
C VAL A 61 -31.19 -10.53 17.22
N TYR A 62 -30.79 -10.68 15.96
CA TYR A 62 -31.31 -11.74 15.10
C TYR A 62 -30.46 -13.00 15.25
N GLU A 63 -29.13 -12.87 15.15
CA GLU A 63 -28.18 -13.95 15.40
C GLU A 63 -26.89 -13.44 16.05
N GLY A 64 -26.11 -14.31 16.70
CA GLY A 64 -24.86 -13.90 17.35
C GLY A 64 -25.06 -13.15 18.67
N ARG A 65 -24.11 -12.28 19.02
CA ARG A 65 -24.08 -11.51 20.26
C ARG A 65 -24.65 -10.10 20.07
N TYR A 66 -24.51 -9.52 18.89
CA TYR A 66 -24.81 -8.12 18.65
C TYR A 66 -25.58 -7.90 17.35
N SER A 67 -26.44 -6.89 17.33
CA SER A 67 -27.00 -6.31 16.11
C SER A 67 -26.71 -4.82 16.08
N MET A 68 -26.81 -4.22 14.89
CA MET A 68 -26.72 -2.78 14.73
C MET A 68 -28.10 -2.13 14.88
N ALA A 69 -28.15 -0.98 15.56
CA ALA A 69 -29.29 -0.10 15.65
C ALA A 69 -28.94 1.29 15.11
N LEU A 70 -29.86 1.87 14.33
CA LEU A 70 -29.87 3.25 13.88
C LEU A 70 -31.11 3.93 14.46
N ASP A 71 -30.91 4.97 15.25
CA ASP A 71 -31.96 5.58 16.07
C ASP A 71 -32.11 7.08 15.79
N ASN A 72 -33.37 7.50 15.70
CA ASN A 72 -33.74 8.91 15.77
C ASN A 72 -34.12 9.24 17.23
N PRO A 73 -33.33 10.03 17.98
CA PRO A 73 -33.62 10.30 19.39
C PRO A 73 -34.93 11.08 19.61
N HIS A 74 -35.46 11.76 18.58
CA HIS A 74 -36.77 12.44 18.63
C HIS A 74 -37.95 11.47 18.46
N TYR A 75 -37.68 10.16 18.33
CA TYR A 75 -38.69 9.11 18.26
C TYR A 75 -39.69 9.15 19.44
N ASN A 76 -39.23 9.55 20.63
CA ASN A 76 -40.07 9.62 21.85
C ASN A 76 -40.41 11.06 22.30
N ALA A 77 -40.12 12.08 21.49
CA ALA A 77 -40.32 13.48 21.85
C ALA A 77 -41.41 14.15 20.99
N ASP A 78 -42.29 14.91 21.63
CA ASP A 78 -43.29 15.81 21.02
C ASP A 78 -42.60 17.10 20.47
N THR A 79 -41.47 16.91 19.78
CA THR A 79 -40.69 17.99 19.17
C THR A 79 -40.83 17.92 17.65
N SER A 80 -41.20 19.04 17.03
CA SER A 80 -41.09 19.25 15.58
C SER A 80 -39.62 19.41 15.20
N PHE A 81 -39.21 18.88 14.05
CA PHE A 81 -37.86 19.09 13.51
C PHE A 81 -37.56 20.59 13.38
N VAL A 82 -36.32 20.99 13.72
CA VAL A 82 -35.86 22.36 13.46
C VAL A 82 -35.72 22.53 11.95
N GLU A 83 -36.21 23.65 11.41
CA GLU A 83 -36.11 23.96 9.99
C GLU A 83 -34.63 23.91 9.55
N GLY A 84 -34.29 22.99 8.63
CA GLY A 84 -32.92 22.72 8.18
C GLY A 84 -32.24 21.48 8.79
N SER A 85 -32.83 20.81 9.77
CA SER A 85 -32.35 19.50 10.27
C SER A 85 -32.60 18.39 9.24
N PRO A 86 -31.64 17.48 8.99
CA PRO A 86 -31.85 16.36 8.09
C PRO A 86 -32.94 15.43 8.65
N ASN A 87 -33.94 15.07 7.84
CA ASN A 87 -35.00 14.11 8.19
C ASN A 87 -34.60 12.65 7.85
N MET A 88 -33.30 12.41 7.70
CA MET A 88 -32.74 11.17 7.18
C MET A 88 -31.40 10.89 7.84
N SER A 89 -31.17 9.64 8.20
CA SER A 89 -29.92 9.14 8.76
C SER A 89 -29.43 7.93 7.99
N THR A 90 -28.13 7.67 8.03
CA THR A 90 -27.52 6.53 7.37
C THR A 90 -26.37 5.95 8.18
N LEU A 91 -26.21 4.64 8.07
CA LEU A 91 -25.01 3.92 8.45
C LEU A 91 -24.59 3.05 7.26
N TYR A 92 -23.32 3.11 6.86
CA TYR A 92 -22.83 2.41 5.67
C TYR A 92 -21.40 1.93 5.81
N GLN A 93 -21.04 0.96 4.99
CA GLN A 93 -19.65 0.62 4.71
C GLN A 93 -19.23 1.22 3.37
N SER A 94 -17.95 1.58 3.28
CA SER A 94 -17.30 1.98 2.03
C SER A 94 -16.17 1.00 1.75
N VAL A 95 -16.22 0.34 0.60
CA VAL A 95 -15.26 -0.69 0.21
C VAL A 95 -14.72 -0.40 -1.19
N ASP A 96 -13.52 -0.88 -1.47
CA ASP A 96 -12.90 -0.81 -2.78
C ASP A 96 -13.74 -1.59 -3.81
N ALA A 97 -14.13 -0.94 -4.90
CA ALA A 97 -15.08 -1.52 -5.86
C ALA A 97 -14.44 -2.53 -6.83
N TYR A 98 -13.11 -2.62 -6.90
CA TYR A 98 -12.40 -3.40 -7.91
C TYR A 98 -12.85 -4.87 -8.00
N PRO A 99 -13.05 -5.63 -6.90
CA PRO A 99 -13.49 -7.03 -6.99
C PRO A 99 -14.88 -7.21 -7.62
N PHE A 100 -15.68 -6.14 -7.60
CA PHE A 100 -17.07 -6.14 -8.01
C PHE A 100 -17.29 -5.54 -9.41
N ARG A 101 -16.29 -4.89 -10.00
CA ARG A 101 -16.37 -4.28 -11.34
C ARG A 101 -16.89 -5.28 -12.38
N ASN A 102 -17.72 -4.77 -13.29
CA ASN A 102 -18.40 -5.52 -14.34
C ASN A 102 -19.35 -6.61 -13.84
N LYS A 103 -19.69 -6.68 -12.54
CA LYS A 103 -20.55 -7.71 -11.95
C LYS A 103 -21.79 -7.09 -11.32
N THR A 104 -22.83 -7.90 -11.16
CA THR A 104 -24.01 -7.52 -10.37
C THR A 104 -23.79 -7.93 -8.92
N VAL A 105 -23.95 -6.97 -8.01
CA VAL A 105 -23.81 -7.18 -6.56
C VAL A 105 -25.17 -7.16 -5.90
N ARG A 106 -25.37 -8.01 -4.90
CA ARG A 106 -26.52 -8.04 -4.01
C ARG A 106 -26.09 -7.72 -2.60
N PHE A 107 -26.66 -6.65 -2.04
CA PHE A 107 -26.57 -6.37 -0.62
C PHE A 107 -27.83 -6.91 0.06
N SER A 108 -27.67 -7.75 1.09
CA SER A 108 -28.81 -8.29 1.86
C SER A 108 -28.59 -8.15 3.36
N ALA A 109 -29.68 -8.05 4.12
CA ALA A 109 -29.64 -7.96 5.57
C ALA A 109 -30.94 -8.45 6.20
N TRP A 110 -30.86 -9.00 7.42
CA TRP A 110 -32.02 -9.12 8.28
C TRP A 110 -32.27 -7.78 8.96
N VAL A 111 -33.46 -7.24 8.81
CA VAL A 111 -33.80 -5.88 9.27
C VAL A 111 -35.19 -5.85 9.90
N LYS A 112 -35.39 -4.89 10.80
CA LYS A 112 -36.70 -4.53 11.34
C LYS A 112 -36.72 -3.07 11.74
N CYS A 113 -37.88 -2.43 11.75
CA CYS A 113 -38.01 -1.01 12.04
C CYS A 113 -39.22 -0.72 12.95
N ASN A 114 -38.98 -0.07 14.08
CA ASN A 114 -40.05 0.47 14.91
C ASN A 114 -40.42 1.86 14.41
N ILE A 115 -41.60 1.97 13.81
CA ILE A 115 -42.12 3.21 13.24
C ILE A 115 -42.80 4.07 14.32
N GLY A 116 -42.47 5.36 14.36
CA GLY A 116 -43.02 6.35 15.30
C GLY A 116 -43.93 7.39 14.64
N GLU A 117 -43.96 7.45 13.31
CA GLU A 117 -44.87 8.30 12.52
C GLU A 117 -45.19 7.64 11.16
N PRO A 118 -46.34 7.97 10.51
CA PRO A 118 -46.79 7.27 9.31
C PRO A 118 -45.80 7.25 8.12
N ASP A 119 -45.00 8.31 7.98
CA ASP A 119 -44.07 8.48 6.84
C ASP A 119 -42.66 7.95 7.13
N ALA A 120 -42.38 7.50 8.36
CA ALA A 120 -41.07 6.95 8.70
C ALA A 120 -40.86 5.57 8.07
N LYS A 121 -39.61 5.28 7.69
CA LYS A 121 -39.24 4.08 6.95
C LYS A 121 -37.74 3.80 7.05
N GLY A 122 -37.38 2.51 7.04
CA GLY A 122 -36.00 2.06 6.80
C GLY A 122 -35.83 1.54 5.38
N GLU A 123 -34.62 1.67 4.82
CA GLU A 123 -34.29 1.20 3.47
C GLU A 123 -32.85 0.65 3.42
N LEU A 124 -32.60 -0.27 2.48
CA LEU A 124 -31.24 -0.63 2.05
C LEU A 124 -30.85 0.25 0.86
N TRP A 125 -29.55 0.49 0.67
CA TRP A 125 -29.07 1.22 -0.50
C TRP A 125 -27.68 0.78 -0.93
N ILE A 126 -27.37 0.98 -2.22
CA ILE A 126 -26.05 0.83 -2.83
C ILE A 126 -25.72 2.11 -3.61
N VAL A 127 -24.53 2.68 -3.41
CA VAL A 127 -24.00 3.77 -4.25
C VAL A 127 -22.60 3.40 -4.73
N VAL A 128 -22.35 3.57 -6.01
CA VAL A 128 -21.03 3.37 -6.62
C VAL A 128 -20.47 4.72 -7.02
N ARG A 129 -19.19 4.96 -6.73
CA ARG A 129 -18.50 6.19 -7.09
C ARG A 129 -17.26 5.92 -7.92
N ASN A 130 -16.98 6.80 -8.87
CA ASN A 130 -15.74 6.77 -9.65
C ASN A 130 -14.56 7.39 -8.86
N GLU A 131 -13.36 7.40 -9.46
CA GLU A 131 -12.16 7.98 -8.84
C GLU A 131 -12.31 9.48 -8.51
N LYS A 132 -13.14 10.21 -9.28
CA LYS A 132 -13.49 11.63 -9.03
C LYS A 132 -14.48 11.80 -7.88
N LYS A 133 -14.90 10.71 -7.25
CA LYS A 133 -15.86 10.68 -6.13
C LYS A 133 -17.27 11.13 -6.56
N GLU A 134 -17.58 11.05 -7.84
CA GLU A 134 -18.92 11.25 -8.40
C GLU A 134 -19.71 9.95 -8.28
N SER A 135 -20.99 10.03 -7.89
CA SER A 135 -21.87 8.87 -7.88
C SER A 135 -22.26 8.51 -9.31
N ILE A 136 -21.93 7.29 -9.73
CA ILE A 136 -22.21 6.76 -11.09
C ILE A 136 -23.33 5.72 -11.08
N VAL A 137 -23.62 5.13 -9.92
CA VAL A 137 -24.78 4.26 -9.67
C VAL A 137 -25.33 4.61 -8.29
N ALA A 138 -26.65 4.65 -8.14
CA ALA A 138 -27.33 4.86 -6.87
C ALA A 138 -28.66 4.10 -6.89
N GLU A 139 -28.72 3.02 -6.12
CA GLU A 139 -29.90 2.15 -5.98
C GLU A 139 -30.41 2.26 -4.54
N TYR A 140 -31.71 2.45 -4.38
CA TYR A 140 -32.40 2.54 -3.10
C TYR A 140 -33.54 1.54 -3.06
N GLY A 141 -33.81 0.95 -1.89
CA GLY A 141 -34.89 -0.03 -1.71
C GLY A 141 -36.29 0.59 -1.70
N GLU A 142 -36.62 1.45 -2.66
CA GLU A 142 -37.86 2.23 -2.70
C GLU A 142 -39.11 1.34 -2.75
N ASP A 143 -39.00 0.16 -3.40
CA ASP A 143 -40.08 -0.81 -3.56
C ASP A 143 -40.23 -1.78 -2.38
N ASP A 144 -39.25 -1.84 -1.46
CA ASP A 144 -39.22 -2.82 -0.37
C ASP A 144 -38.89 -2.20 1.00
N LEU A 145 -39.70 -1.19 1.36
CA LEU A 145 -39.55 -0.40 2.58
C LEU A 145 -39.68 -1.24 3.87
N ILE A 146 -38.87 -0.90 4.88
CA ILE A 146 -38.86 -1.55 6.20
C ILE A 146 -39.75 -0.73 7.14
N LYS A 147 -40.95 -1.26 7.47
CA LYS A 147 -42.00 -0.52 8.19
C LYS A 147 -42.56 -1.21 9.43
N ASP A 148 -42.09 -2.40 9.78
CA ASP A 148 -42.62 -3.17 10.91
C ASP A 148 -41.53 -3.66 11.85
N SER A 149 -41.96 -4.03 13.07
CA SER A 149 -41.10 -4.41 14.17
C SER A 149 -40.65 -5.88 14.15
N VAL A 150 -40.90 -6.60 13.05
CA VAL A 150 -40.56 -8.01 12.84
C VAL A 150 -39.34 -8.13 11.95
N TRP A 151 -38.48 -9.11 12.23
CA TRP A 151 -37.29 -9.36 11.43
C TRP A 151 -37.67 -9.91 10.04
N HIS A 152 -37.24 -9.20 9.01
CA HIS A 152 -37.38 -9.59 7.62
C HIS A 152 -36.02 -9.57 6.93
N LYS A 153 -35.75 -10.57 6.09
CA LYS A 153 -34.63 -10.48 5.15
C LYS A 153 -35.02 -9.56 4.00
N LYS A 154 -34.20 -8.54 3.75
CA LYS A 154 -34.33 -7.58 2.65
C LYS A 154 -33.08 -7.61 1.80
N GLU A 155 -33.23 -7.29 0.52
CA GLU A 155 -32.10 -7.24 -0.42
C GLU A 155 -32.27 -6.16 -1.49
N ILE A 156 -31.14 -5.70 -2.01
CA ILE A 156 -31.07 -4.77 -3.14
C ILE A 156 -29.90 -5.18 -4.03
N THR A 157 -30.04 -4.96 -5.34
CA THR A 157 -28.99 -5.28 -6.32
C THR A 157 -28.54 -4.05 -7.08
N ALA A 158 -27.28 -4.05 -7.52
CA ALA A 158 -26.71 -3.01 -8.36
C ALA A 158 -25.67 -3.61 -9.30
N PHE A 159 -25.66 -3.19 -10.56
CA PHE A 159 -24.54 -3.46 -11.46
C PHE A 159 -23.39 -2.50 -11.14
N ILE A 160 -22.16 -3.01 -11.06
CA ILE A 160 -20.98 -2.22 -10.72
C ILE A 160 -20.16 -1.94 -11.99
N PRO A 161 -20.06 -0.68 -12.45
CA PRO A 161 -19.33 -0.33 -13.68
C PRO A 161 -17.83 -0.63 -13.63
N SER A 162 -17.19 -0.77 -14.80
CA SER A 162 -15.75 -1.02 -14.94
C SER A 162 -14.85 0.06 -14.33
N ASP A 163 -15.33 1.31 -14.27
CA ASP A 163 -14.62 2.48 -13.76
C ASP A 163 -14.96 2.83 -12.31
N ALA A 164 -15.67 1.93 -11.61
CA ALA A 164 -16.00 2.09 -10.20
C ALA A 164 -14.74 2.07 -9.31
N ASP A 165 -14.58 3.07 -8.46
CA ASP A 165 -13.50 3.16 -7.46
C ASP A 165 -13.98 2.73 -6.06
N GLU A 166 -15.20 3.14 -5.71
CA GLU A 166 -15.76 2.98 -4.36
C GLU A 166 -17.17 2.38 -4.45
N LEU A 167 -17.40 1.29 -3.73
CA LEU A 167 -18.72 0.68 -3.52
C LEU A 167 -19.17 1.00 -2.10
N ARG A 168 -20.30 1.68 -1.97
CA ARG A 168 -20.94 1.96 -0.68
C ARG A 168 -22.25 1.22 -0.59
N PHE A 169 -22.51 0.64 0.56
CA PHE A 169 -23.78 -0.02 0.85
C PHE A 169 -24.13 0.14 2.32
N GLY A 170 -25.41 0.12 2.63
CA GLY A 170 -25.85 0.20 4.00
C GLY A 170 -27.32 0.54 4.13
N PHE A 171 -27.62 1.23 5.22
CA PHE A 171 -28.96 1.44 5.71
C PHE A 171 -29.30 2.92 5.69
N LEU A 172 -30.56 3.20 5.39
CA LEU A 172 -31.17 4.51 5.45
C LEU A 172 -32.32 4.46 6.45
N LEU A 173 -32.47 5.51 7.25
CA LEU A 173 -33.60 5.70 8.16
C LEU A 173 -34.18 7.07 7.92
N ASN A 174 -35.45 7.11 7.51
CA ASN A 174 -36.22 8.33 7.28
C ASN A 174 -37.27 8.50 8.39
N GLY A 175 -37.44 9.73 8.88
CA GLY A 175 -38.46 10.07 9.87
C GLY A 175 -38.19 9.60 11.30
N LYS A 176 -39.22 9.67 12.14
CA LYS A 176 -39.22 9.18 13.53
C LYS A 176 -39.36 7.67 13.57
N ALA A 177 -38.23 6.96 13.58
CA ALA A 177 -38.20 5.51 13.72
C ALA A 177 -36.89 5.04 14.35
N ARG A 178 -36.84 3.75 14.68
CA ARG A 178 -35.61 3.03 15.03
C ARG A 178 -35.48 1.80 14.13
N LEU A 179 -34.36 1.71 13.42
CA LEU A 179 -34.04 0.59 12.53
C LEU A 179 -33.00 -0.31 13.20
N TRP A 180 -33.19 -1.62 13.08
CA TRP A 180 -32.17 -2.62 13.40
C TRP A 180 -31.78 -3.39 12.16
N ALA A 181 -30.51 -3.79 12.11
CA ALA A 181 -29.98 -4.68 11.09
C ALA A 181 -29.01 -5.70 11.69
N ASP A 182 -28.99 -6.87 11.08
CA ASP A 182 -28.15 -7.99 11.48
C ASP A 182 -27.90 -8.93 10.28
N ALA A 183 -26.94 -9.85 10.40
CA ALA A 183 -26.62 -10.90 9.42
C ALA A 183 -26.58 -10.37 7.97
N THR A 184 -25.77 -9.33 7.74
CA THR A 184 -25.66 -8.69 6.43
C THR A 184 -24.73 -9.48 5.51
N SER A 185 -24.98 -9.41 4.20
CA SER A 185 -24.13 -10.02 3.18
C SER A 185 -23.99 -9.11 1.96
N ILE A 186 -22.87 -9.25 1.27
CA ILE A 186 -22.62 -8.62 -0.03
C ILE A 186 -22.12 -9.70 -0.98
N ASP A 187 -23.01 -10.13 -1.86
CA ASP A 187 -22.78 -11.28 -2.75
C ASP A 187 -22.66 -10.82 -4.20
N ILE A 188 -21.89 -11.55 -5.00
CA ILE A 188 -21.90 -11.36 -6.46
C ILE A 188 -22.95 -12.30 -7.06
N ILE A 189 -23.90 -11.75 -7.82
CA ILE A 189 -24.88 -12.54 -8.56
C ILE A 189 -24.24 -12.97 -9.88
N ASN A 190 -24.02 -14.27 -10.02
CA ASN A 190 -23.55 -14.83 -11.27
C ASN A 190 -24.65 -14.77 -12.35
N PRO A 191 -24.30 -14.47 -13.60
CA PRO A 191 -25.19 -14.53 -14.74
C PRO A 191 -25.68 -15.97 -15.02
N GLU A 192 -26.85 -16.09 -15.64
CA GLU A 192 -27.40 -17.39 -16.07
C GLU A 192 -26.47 -18.11 -17.07
N GLY A 193 -26.45 -19.45 -17.03
CA GLY A 193 -25.62 -20.26 -17.93
C GLY A 193 -24.14 -20.36 -17.55
N TYR A 194 -23.75 -19.81 -16.41
CA TYR A 194 -22.42 -19.96 -15.81
C TYR A 194 -22.11 -21.42 -15.43
N VAL A 195 -20.94 -21.92 -15.84
CA VAL A 195 -20.46 -23.25 -15.49
C VAL A 195 -19.00 -23.20 -15.05
N ASP A 196 -18.73 -23.70 -13.83
CA ASP A 196 -17.37 -23.95 -13.36
C ASP A 196 -16.76 -25.16 -14.05
N LEU A 197 -15.53 -25.01 -14.57
CA LEU A 197 -14.79 -26.15 -15.08
C LEU A 197 -14.23 -26.97 -13.89
N PRO A 198 -14.52 -28.28 -13.81
CA PRO A 198 -14.08 -29.10 -12.69
C PRO A 198 -12.55 -29.31 -12.70
N PRO A 199 -11.96 -29.75 -11.59
CA PRO A 199 -10.56 -30.17 -11.58
C PRO A 199 -10.28 -31.27 -12.60
N GLN A 200 -9.27 -31.05 -13.45
CA GLN A 200 -8.88 -31.97 -14.52
C GLN A 200 -7.35 -31.93 -14.71
N ASN A 201 -6.79 -33.04 -15.19
CA ASN A 201 -5.39 -33.09 -15.61
C ASN A 201 -5.18 -32.29 -16.89
N LEU A 202 -4.07 -31.56 -16.95
CA LEU A 202 -3.61 -30.87 -18.16
C LEU A 202 -3.06 -31.87 -19.18
N SER A 203 -3.30 -31.63 -20.46
CA SER A 203 -2.71 -32.37 -21.57
C SER A 203 -1.20 -32.11 -21.68
N GLU A 204 -0.48 -32.96 -22.41
CA GLU A 204 0.96 -32.77 -22.67
C GLU A 204 1.27 -31.45 -23.41
N LYS A 205 0.30 -30.93 -24.18
CA LYS A 205 0.44 -29.66 -24.92
C LYS A 205 0.01 -28.44 -24.11
N ASP A 206 -0.87 -28.62 -23.11
CA ASP A 206 -1.40 -27.51 -22.33
C ASP A 206 -0.29 -26.83 -21.52
N ILE A 207 0.58 -27.62 -20.88
CA ILE A 207 1.61 -27.09 -19.98
C ILE A 207 2.60 -26.19 -20.73
N PRO A 208 3.25 -26.59 -21.84
CA PRO A 208 4.14 -25.69 -22.58
C PRO A 208 3.43 -24.43 -23.09
N ASN A 209 2.17 -24.53 -23.50
CA ASN A 209 1.37 -23.39 -23.95
C ASN A 209 1.05 -22.43 -22.80
N LEU A 210 0.65 -22.95 -21.64
CA LEU A 210 0.39 -22.15 -20.43
C LEU A 210 1.67 -21.49 -19.92
N VAL A 211 2.82 -22.15 -19.98
CA VAL A 211 4.13 -21.55 -19.64
C VAL A 211 4.48 -20.42 -20.62
N THR A 212 4.30 -20.66 -21.92
CA THR A 212 4.52 -19.63 -22.97
C THR A 212 3.61 -18.43 -22.74
N PHE A 213 2.33 -18.69 -22.46
CA PHE A 213 1.34 -17.67 -22.18
C PHE A 213 1.64 -16.90 -20.89
N ALA A 214 2.05 -17.58 -19.81
CA ALA A 214 2.40 -16.93 -18.55
C ALA A 214 3.51 -15.90 -18.72
N LYS A 215 4.56 -16.23 -19.51
CA LYS A 215 5.64 -15.31 -19.87
C LYS A 215 5.11 -14.11 -20.65
N LEU A 216 4.33 -14.36 -21.71
CA LEU A 216 3.74 -13.31 -22.54
C LEU A 216 2.85 -12.37 -21.73
N TYR A 217 1.94 -12.94 -20.92
CA TYR A 217 1.01 -12.21 -20.07
C TYR A 217 1.75 -11.32 -19.07
N GLY A 218 2.80 -11.82 -18.41
CA GLY A 218 3.59 -11.02 -17.47
C GLY A 218 4.20 -9.77 -18.08
N TYR A 219 4.76 -9.91 -19.29
CA TYR A 219 5.32 -8.77 -20.02
C TYR A 219 4.25 -7.77 -20.42
N LEU A 220 3.14 -8.26 -20.97
CA LEU A 220 2.06 -7.42 -21.47
C LEU A 220 1.34 -6.71 -20.31
N HIS A 221 0.91 -7.46 -19.30
CA HIS A 221 0.11 -6.98 -18.17
C HIS A 221 0.84 -5.93 -17.33
N HIS A 222 2.13 -6.15 -17.05
CA HIS A 222 2.88 -5.25 -16.16
C HIS A 222 3.64 -4.15 -16.89
N PHE A 223 4.14 -4.42 -18.12
CA PHE A 223 5.13 -3.54 -18.75
C PHE A 223 4.69 -2.92 -20.08
N TYR A 224 3.58 -3.35 -20.69
CA TYR A 224 3.09 -2.72 -21.92
C TYR A 224 2.51 -1.33 -21.62
N PRO A 225 3.10 -0.24 -22.15
CA PRO A 225 2.81 1.10 -21.69
C PRO A 225 1.63 1.72 -22.46
N SER A 226 0.43 1.15 -22.29
CA SER A 226 -0.79 1.62 -22.96
C SER A 226 -1.98 1.73 -22.01
N HIS A 227 -2.53 2.93 -21.86
CA HIS A 227 -3.77 3.26 -21.17
C HIS A 227 -4.93 2.46 -21.72
N ASN A 228 -4.99 2.29 -23.05
CA ASN A 228 -6.04 1.53 -23.69
C ASN A 228 -5.98 0.04 -23.34
N PHE A 229 -4.80 -0.57 -23.40
CA PHE A 229 -4.64 -1.95 -22.93
C PHE A 229 -4.98 -2.09 -21.44
N ARG A 230 -4.54 -1.16 -20.59
CA ARG A 230 -4.87 -1.16 -19.16
C ARG A 230 -6.37 -0.99 -18.86
N SER A 231 -7.14 -0.43 -19.79
CA SER A 231 -8.60 -0.27 -19.66
C SER A 231 -9.40 -1.53 -20.00
N ILE A 232 -8.76 -2.55 -20.58
CA ILE A 232 -9.39 -3.85 -20.85
C ILE A 232 -9.59 -4.61 -19.55
N ASP A 233 -10.68 -5.35 -19.45
CA ASP A 233 -10.91 -6.35 -18.40
C ASP A 233 -9.79 -7.42 -18.41
N GLN A 234 -8.79 -7.21 -17.55
CA GLN A 234 -7.60 -8.06 -17.47
C GLN A 234 -7.90 -9.48 -16.98
N GLU A 235 -8.90 -9.63 -16.11
CA GLU A 235 -9.34 -10.95 -15.62
C GLU A 235 -9.96 -11.75 -16.77
N ARG A 236 -10.82 -11.09 -17.57
CA ARG A 236 -11.47 -11.70 -18.72
C ARG A 236 -10.49 -12.03 -19.84
N LEU A 237 -9.52 -11.16 -20.13
CA LEU A 237 -8.43 -11.46 -21.05
C LEU A 237 -7.66 -12.71 -20.63
N LEU A 238 -7.31 -12.81 -19.35
CA LEU A 238 -6.56 -13.93 -18.80
C LEU A 238 -7.33 -15.25 -18.93
N LEU A 239 -8.62 -15.28 -18.55
CA LEU A 239 -9.43 -16.49 -18.67
C LEU A 239 -9.76 -16.85 -20.11
N TYR A 240 -9.96 -15.87 -20.99
CA TYR A 240 -10.14 -16.10 -22.43
C TYR A 240 -8.96 -16.84 -23.03
N SER A 241 -7.74 -16.35 -22.79
CA SER A 241 -6.52 -16.98 -23.31
C SER A 241 -6.32 -18.40 -22.76
N ILE A 242 -6.61 -18.62 -21.47
CA ILE A 242 -6.53 -19.97 -20.89
C ILE A 242 -7.57 -20.90 -21.52
N SER A 243 -8.82 -20.45 -21.70
CA SER A 243 -9.86 -21.23 -22.39
C SER A 243 -9.40 -21.63 -23.79
N LYS A 244 -8.84 -20.71 -24.57
CA LYS A 244 -8.32 -21.02 -25.92
C LYS A 244 -7.21 -22.07 -25.91
N ILE A 245 -6.33 -22.04 -24.92
CA ILE A 245 -5.27 -23.05 -24.77
C ILE A 245 -5.87 -24.42 -24.46
N LEU A 246 -6.84 -24.49 -23.55
CA LEU A 246 -7.46 -25.77 -23.14
C LEU A 246 -8.38 -26.34 -24.23
N ASP A 247 -9.09 -25.49 -24.96
CA ASP A 247 -10.04 -25.89 -26.01
C ASP A 247 -9.32 -26.34 -27.30
N ASN A 248 -8.24 -25.65 -27.68
CA ASN A 248 -7.50 -25.92 -28.92
C ASN A 248 -5.99 -25.62 -28.77
N PRO A 249 -5.23 -26.49 -28.08
CA PRO A 249 -3.81 -26.24 -27.80
C PRO A 249 -2.94 -26.18 -29.06
N ASP A 250 -3.39 -26.74 -30.19
CA ASP A 250 -2.65 -26.71 -31.45
C ASP A 250 -2.64 -25.33 -32.15
N ASN A 251 -3.60 -24.45 -31.82
CA ASN A 251 -3.77 -23.16 -32.48
C ASN A 251 -3.40 -21.95 -31.60
N PHE A 252 -2.79 -22.20 -30.43
CA PHE A 252 -2.49 -21.16 -29.44
C PHE A 252 -1.73 -19.94 -30.00
N VAL A 253 -0.62 -20.14 -30.72
CA VAL A 253 0.21 -19.03 -31.21
C VAL A 253 -0.54 -18.18 -32.27
N PRO A 254 -1.16 -18.75 -33.31
CA PRO A 254 -2.02 -18.01 -34.23
C PRO A 254 -3.13 -17.21 -33.52
N ASP A 255 -3.82 -17.82 -32.57
CA ASP A 255 -4.91 -17.15 -31.83
C ASP A 255 -4.39 -15.98 -30.99
N MET A 256 -3.23 -16.12 -30.35
CA MET A 256 -2.60 -15.01 -29.63
C MET A 256 -2.10 -13.90 -30.53
N LYS A 257 -1.56 -14.21 -31.71
CA LYS A 257 -1.21 -13.17 -32.70
C LYS A 257 -2.45 -12.38 -33.14
N ALA A 258 -3.57 -13.06 -33.37
CA ALA A 258 -4.82 -12.41 -33.74
C ALA A 258 -5.32 -11.49 -32.60
N LEU A 259 -5.34 -12.00 -31.37
CA LEU A 259 -5.78 -11.21 -30.21
C LEU A 259 -4.90 -9.98 -29.98
N LEU A 260 -3.58 -10.12 -30.03
CA LEU A 260 -2.64 -9.01 -29.82
C LEU A 260 -2.84 -7.90 -30.86
N LYS A 261 -3.16 -8.23 -32.11
CA LYS A 261 -3.44 -7.22 -33.14
C LYS A 261 -4.56 -6.28 -32.72
N ASP A 262 -5.55 -6.79 -32.00
CA ASP A 262 -6.71 -6.01 -31.58
C ASP A 262 -6.41 -5.24 -30.28
N ILE A 263 -5.82 -5.89 -29.28
CA ILE A 263 -5.70 -5.31 -27.93
C ILE A 263 -4.36 -4.63 -27.62
N ALA A 264 -3.30 -5.01 -28.34
CA ALA A 264 -1.94 -4.56 -28.13
C ALA A 264 -1.20 -4.52 -29.48
N PRO A 265 -1.60 -3.64 -30.41
CA PRO A 265 -1.15 -3.68 -31.81
C PRO A 265 0.37 -3.48 -31.99
N HIS A 266 1.06 -2.99 -30.97
CA HIS A 266 2.51 -2.85 -30.95
C HIS A 266 3.24 -4.03 -30.29
N ALA A 267 2.52 -5.05 -29.85
CA ALA A 267 3.09 -6.27 -29.30
C ALA A 267 3.03 -7.40 -30.33
N ASN A 268 4.12 -8.15 -30.47
CA ASN A 268 4.30 -9.13 -31.52
C ASN A 268 4.89 -10.43 -30.98
N ILE A 269 4.34 -11.56 -31.45
CA ILE A 269 4.98 -12.87 -31.31
C ILE A 269 5.78 -13.12 -32.59
N LEU A 270 7.10 -13.12 -32.45
CA LEU A 270 8.05 -13.22 -33.55
C LEU A 270 8.71 -14.59 -33.55
N LYS A 271 8.99 -15.17 -34.71
CA LYS A 271 9.90 -16.31 -34.77
C LYS A 271 11.29 -15.85 -34.32
N LYS A 272 12.08 -16.75 -33.73
CA LYS A 272 13.48 -16.44 -33.40
C LYS A 272 14.21 -15.86 -34.62
N ASN A 273 14.97 -14.81 -34.39
CA ASN A 273 15.71 -14.03 -35.40
C ASN A 273 14.85 -13.24 -36.41
N GLU A 274 13.52 -13.25 -36.32
CA GLU A 274 12.67 -12.35 -37.11
C GLU A 274 12.89 -10.90 -36.63
N GLU A 275 13.18 -9.98 -37.54
CA GLU A 275 13.41 -8.56 -37.22
C GLU A 275 12.11 -7.76 -37.25
N ILE A 276 12.03 -6.75 -36.38
CA ILE A 276 10.93 -5.79 -36.35
C ILE A 276 11.49 -4.39 -36.10
N THR A 277 10.88 -3.37 -36.68
CA THR A 277 11.28 -1.97 -36.47
C THR A 277 10.04 -1.14 -36.17
N TYR A 278 10.15 -0.26 -35.18
CA TYR A 278 9.10 0.68 -34.82
C TYR A 278 9.61 2.10 -35.09
N SER A 279 8.93 2.83 -35.97
CA SER A 279 9.25 4.23 -36.25
C SER A 279 8.33 5.15 -35.47
N TYR A 280 8.84 6.22 -34.86
CA TYR A 280 8.01 7.23 -34.20
C TYR A 280 8.37 8.64 -34.69
N ARG A 281 7.45 9.57 -34.51
CA ARG A 281 7.69 11.00 -34.72
C ARG A 281 7.78 11.66 -33.35
N THR A 282 8.79 12.49 -33.16
CA THR A 282 8.93 13.31 -31.95
C THR A 282 8.42 14.71 -32.27
N PRO A 283 7.40 15.22 -31.55
CA PRO A 283 6.98 16.61 -31.67
C PRO A 283 8.15 17.58 -31.44
N THR A 284 8.15 18.70 -32.18
CA THR A 284 9.22 19.70 -32.09
C THR A 284 9.22 20.38 -30.72
N SER A 285 8.06 20.84 -30.25
CA SER A 285 7.86 21.43 -28.91
C SER A 285 7.96 20.36 -27.82
N ILE A 286 8.67 20.64 -26.73
CA ILE A 286 8.78 19.72 -25.57
C ILE A 286 7.46 19.58 -24.80
N GLN A 287 6.61 20.61 -24.79
CA GLN A 287 5.34 20.60 -24.07
C GLN A 287 4.31 19.67 -24.73
N ASP A 288 4.45 19.47 -26.05
CA ASP A 288 3.63 18.54 -26.83
C ASP A 288 4.17 17.10 -26.77
N ARG A 289 5.33 16.87 -26.13
CA ARG A 289 5.94 15.54 -26.04
C ARG A 289 5.27 14.74 -24.93
N ILE A 290 4.59 13.68 -25.33
CA ILE A 290 4.01 12.70 -24.42
C ILE A 290 4.43 11.31 -24.88
N ALA A 291 5.10 10.58 -24.01
CA ALA A 291 5.38 9.17 -24.23
C ALA A 291 5.39 8.42 -22.91
N TYR A 292 4.73 7.26 -22.87
CA TYR A 292 4.51 6.52 -21.64
C TYR A 292 5.43 5.33 -21.51
N VAL A 293 5.83 5.08 -20.26
CA VAL A 293 6.49 3.86 -19.79
C VAL A 293 5.72 3.30 -18.59
N ALA A 294 5.70 2.00 -18.41
CA ALA A 294 5.22 1.39 -17.18
C ALA A 294 6.26 1.58 -16.06
N GLU A 295 5.85 2.16 -14.94
CA GLU A 295 6.71 2.34 -13.76
C GLU A 295 6.06 1.67 -12.55
N ILE A 296 6.78 0.72 -11.94
CA ILE A 296 6.34 0.00 -10.74
C ILE A 296 7.39 0.17 -9.64
N ALA A 297 6.99 0.63 -8.45
CA ALA A 297 7.85 0.71 -7.27
C ALA A 297 7.49 -0.38 -6.26
N GLY A 298 8.48 -1.21 -5.89
CA GLY A 298 8.36 -2.36 -5.01
C GLY A 298 7.62 -3.53 -5.66
N GLY A 299 6.34 -3.37 -5.92
CA GLY A 299 5.49 -4.35 -6.60
C GLY A 299 4.16 -3.75 -7.00
N PRO A 300 3.35 -4.47 -7.81
CA PRO A 300 2.03 -4.00 -8.19
C PRO A 300 1.15 -3.94 -6.95
N VAL A 301 0.38 -2.86 -6.87
CA VAL A 301 -0.56 -2.61 -5.77
C VAL A 301 -1.90 -2.22 -6.34
N VAL A 302 -2.97 -2.54 -5.61
CA VAL A 302 -4.32 -2.08 -5.95
C VAL A 302 -4.41 -0.57 -5.82
N LYS A 303 -3.79 -0.01 -4.78
CA LYS A 303 -3.82 1.42 -4.47
C LYS A 303 -2.40 1.93 -4.25
N ASN A 304 -2.06 2.99 -4.98
CA ASN A 304 -0.75 3.61 -4.88
C ASN A 304 -0.54 4.25 -3.50
N SER A 305 0.66 4.09 -2.97
CA SER A 305 1.22 4.83 -1.84
C SER A 305 2.54 5.49 -2.29
N PRO A 306 3.14 6.37 -1.47
CA PRO A 306 4.46 6.94 -1.81
C PRO A 306 5.58 5.88 -1.92
N ALA A 307 5.40 4.74 -1.26
CA ALA A 307 6.37 3.66 -1.24
C ALA A 307 6.12 2.64 -2.36
N PHE A 308 4.87 2.23 -2.55
CA PHE A 308 4.50 1.20 -3.52
C PHE A 308 3.47 1.75 -4.50
N TYR A 309 3.76 1.64 -5.79
CA TYR A 309 2.84 2.12 -6.82
C TYR A 309 3.06 1.41 -8.15
N SER A 310 2.04 1.43 -8.99
CA SER A 310 2.09 1.02 -10.39
C SER A 310 1.37 2.07 -11.25
N MET A 311 2.05 2.62 -12.25
CA MET A 311 1.49 3.69 -13.09
C MET A 311 2.06 3.68 -14.51
N LEU A 312 1.45 4.48 -15.39
CA LEU A 312 2.09 4.94 -16.62
C LEU A 312 2.72 6.29 -16.33
N ARG A 313 4.02 6.41 -16.59
CA ARG A 313 4.79 7.63 -16.40
C ARG A 313 5.06 8.26 -17.76
N ASN A 314 4.80 9.55 -17.91
CA ASN A 314 5.31 10.30 -19.06
C ASN A 314 6.83 10.45 -18.91
N VAL A 315 7.63 9.89 -19.82
CA VAL A 315 9.10 9.92 -19.73
C VAL A 315 9.69 11.34 -19.85
N TYR A 316 8.90 12.29 -20.33
CA TYR A 316 9.25 13.71 -20.38
C TYR A 316 8.90 14.48 -19.10
N SER A 317 8.20 13.87 -18.14
CA SER A 317 7.93 14.50 -16.84
C SER A 317 9.04 14.22 -15.83
N THR A 318 9.24 15.15 -14.89
CA THR A 318 10.17 14.95 -13.79
C THR A 318 9.63 13.92 -12.80
N THR A 319 10.52 13.06 -12.31
CA THR A 319 10.24 12.10 -11.21
C THR A 319 10.53 12.71 -9.84
N ARG A 320 11.14 13.89 -9.80
CA ARG A 320 11.45 14.61 -8.55
C ARG A 320 10.24 15.38 -8.05
N SER A 321 10.16 15.54 -6.72
CA SER A 321 9.05 16.24 -6.06
C SER A 321 9.01 17.76 -6.32
N ARG A 322 10.11 18.34 -6.83
CA ARG A 322 10.21 19.72 -7.31
C ARG A 322 11.42 19.91 -8.22
N GLU A 323 11.56 21.09 -8.79
CA GLU A 323 12.68 21.54 -9.61
C GLU A 323 13.96 21.84 -8.80
N GLY A 324 15.11 21.66 -9.44
CA GLY A 324 16.40 22.14 -8.98
C GLY A 324 16.53 23.64 -9.25
N SER A 325 16.45 24.49 -8.23
CA SER A 325 16.54 25.95 -8.42
C SER A 325 17.53 26.62 -7.48
N VAL A 326 18.26 27.60 -8.02
CA VAL A 326 18.94 28.64 -7.24
C VAL A 326 18.37 30.00 -7.62
N PHE A 327 18.26 30.91 -6.68
CA PHE A 327 17.63 32.20 -6.91
C PHE A 327 18.38 33.36 -6.26
N GLN A 328 18.11 34.56 -6.76
CA GLN A 328 18.54 35.83 -6.20
C GLN A 328 17.37 36.82 -6.27
N ASN A 329 17.28 37.70 -5.27
CA ASN A 329 16.33 38.81 -5.24
C ASN A 329 17.02 40.08 -5.76
N ILE A 330 16.38 40.78 -6.68
CA ILE A 330 16.88 41.99 -7.33
C ILE A 330 15.92 43.14 -7.01
N ASP A 331 16.45 44.22 -6.41
CA ASP A 331 15.69 45.44 -6.12
C ASP A 331 15.21 46.10 -7.42
N MET A 332 13.89 46.25 -7.53
CA MET A 332 13.22 46.82 -8.71
C MET A 332 12.41 48.09 -8.41
N ILE A 333 12.58 48.72 -7.24
CA ILE A 333 11.74 49.84 -6.75
C ILE A 333 11.64 51.04 -7.74
N LYS A 334 12.59 51.19 -8.67
CA LYS A 334 12.64 52.32 -9.62
C LYS A 334 12.22 51.98 -11.03
N TYR A 335 11.76 50.76 -11.27
CA TYR A 335 11.59 50.21 -12.61
C TYR A 335 10.16 49.79 -12.94
N ASP A 336 9.17 50.41 -12.30
CA ASP A 336 7.75 50.26 -12.65
C ASP A 336 7.52 50.43 -14.17
N ASN A 337 6.72 49.54 -14.75
CA ASN A 337 6.38 49.51 -16.18
C ASN A 337 7.59 49.36 -17.13
N ARG A 338 8.80 49.06 -16.62
CA ARG A 338 9.96 48.79 -17.46
C ARG A 338 9.93 47.37 -17.99
N ARG A 339 10.46 47.23 -19.21
CA ARG A 339 10.70 45.93 -19.83
C ARG A 339 12.06 45.44 -19.38
N VAL A 340 12.12 44.26 -18.77
CA VAL A 340 13.34 43.66 -18.26
C VAL A 340 13.61 42.38 -19.04
N VAL A 341 14.80 42.28 -19.62
CA VAL A 341 15.29 41.10 -20.33
C VAL A 341 16.40 40.48 -19.49
N VAL A 342 16.19 39.25 -19.05
CA VAL A 342 17.20 38.45 -18.38
C VAL A 342 17.75 37.44 -19.37
N SER A 343 19.07 37.30 -19.45
CA SER A 343 19.69 36.27 -20.29
C SER A 343 20.84 35.57 -19.61
N ALA A 344 21.07 34.31 -19.98
CA ALA A 344 22.18 33.49 -19.50
C ALA A 344 22.66 32.56 -20.61
N MET A 345 23.93 32.19 -20.55
CA MET A 345 24.42 31.02 -21.27
C MET A 345 24.01 29.78 -20.49
N ILE A 346 23.41 28.81 -21.19
CA ILE A 346 22.88 27.59 -20.57
C ILE A 346 23.35 26.38 -21.39
N LYS A 347 23.74 25.32 -20.70
CA LYS A 347 24.09 24.00 -21.25
C LYS A 347 23.46 22.91 -20.39
N VAL A 348 22.92 21.86 -20.99
CA VAL A 348 22.23 20.77 -20.29
C VAL A 348 22.86 19.42 -20.61
N ASP A 349 23.39 18.74 -19.59
CA ASP A 349 23.77 17.32 -19.64
C ASP A 349 22.65 16.48 -18.98
N GLY A 350 21.51 16.42 -19.67
CA GLY A 350 20.33 15.69 -19.22
C GLY A 350 20.51 14.17 -19.30
N LYS A 351 19.99 13.45 -18.30
CA LYS A 351 19.97 11.97 -18.21
C LYS A 351 18.56 11.39 -18.29
N SER A 352 17.52 12.22 -18.39
CA SER A 352 16.17 11.79 -18.73
C SER A 352 15.62 12.59 -19.92
N PRO A 353 14.68 12.04 -20.71
CA PRO A 353 14.14 12.71 -21.90
C PRO A 353 13.51 14.08 -21.63
N GLY A 354 12.97 14.30 -20.43
CA GLY A 354 12.37 15.56 -19.99
C GLY A 354 13.35 16.58 -19.40
N SER A 355 14.64 16.26 -19.34
CA SER A 355 15.63 17.12 -18.68
C SER A 355 15.80 18.45 -19.42
N ASN A 356 15.62 19.56 -18.72
CA ASN A 356 15.71 20.88 -19.32
C ASN A 356 16.08 21.96 -18.30
N ALA A 357 16.59 23.09 -18.79
CA ALA A 357 16.92 24.24 -17.96
C ALA A 357 16.21 25.52 -18.41
N GLN A 358 15.86 26.35 -17.42
CA GLN A 358 15.01 27.52 -17.59
C GLN A 358 15.51 28.70 -16.74
N ILE A 359 15.09 29.90 -17.14
CA ILE A 359 15.24 31.14 -16.37
C ILE A 359 13.85 31.53 -15.91
N TRP A 360 13.64 31.69 -14.60
CA TRP A 360 12.35 32.09 -14.03
C TRP A 360 12.47 33.48 -13.40
N CYS A 361 11.56 34.37 -13.73
CA CYS A 361 11.46 35.70 -13.13
C CYS A 361 10.09 35.84 -12.48
N LYS A 362 10.05 36.14 -11.18
CA LYS A 362 8.81 36.41 -10.43
C LYS A 362 8.90 37.79 -9.75
N THR A 363 7.93 38.67 -9.96
CA THR A 363 7.88 39.97 -9.29
C THR A 363 7.15 39.91 -7.95
N GLU A 364 7.49 40.81 -7.04
CA GLU A 364 6.79 41.04 -5.78
C GLU A 364 6.34 42.50 -5.71
N ILE A 365 5.05 42.70 -5.45
CA ILE A 365 4.38 43.99 -5.47
C ILE A 365 4.11 44.43 -4.02
N ILE A 366 4.34 45.71 -3.73
CA ILE A 366 4.15 46.28 -2.38
C ILE A 366 2.69 46.08 -1.94
N ASN A 367 2.49 45.49 -0.75
CA ASN A 367 1.18 45.27 -0.13
C ASN A 367 0.17 44.45 -0.98
N SER A 368 0.62 43.68 -1.96
CA SER A 368 -0.24 42.79 -2.77
C SER A 368 0.27 41.34 -2.75
N GLN A 369 -0.63 40.38 -2.98
CA GLN A 369 -0.27 38.99 -3.29
C GLN A 369 -0.12 38.76 -4.81
N ASP A 370 -0.42 39.77 -5.63
CA ASP A 370 -0.28 39.72 -7.07
C ASP A 370 1.20 39.64 -7.47
N TYR A 371 1.46 38.93 -8.56
CA TYR A 371 2.80 38.80 -9.14
C TYR A 371 2.71 38.64 -10.66
N THR A 372 3.78 39.03 -11.34
CA THR A 372 4.02 38.69 -12.74
C THR A 372 5.08 37.58 -12.77
N PHE A 373 4.93 36.63 -13.69
CA PHE A 373 5.85 35.52 -13.86
C PHE A 373 6.23 35.37 -15.33
N ALA A 374 7.52 35.18 -15.60
CA ALA A 374 8.02 34.92 -16.94
C ALA A 374 9.07 33.79 -16.91
N THR A 375 9.06 32.96 -17.95
CA THR A 375 10.00 31.86 -18.13
C THR A 375 10.15 31.53 -19.62
N ASN A 376 11.25 30.88 -20.01
CA ASN A 376 11.45 30.33 -21.34
C ASN A 376 10.94 28.88 -21.47
N VAL A 377 9.85 28.52 -20.78
CA VAL A 377 9.27 27.14 -20.81
C VAL A 377 8.83 26.69 -22.21
N GLU A 378 8.50 27.61 -23.11
CA GLU A 378 8.19 27.32 -24.52
C GLU A 378 9.42 26.91 -25.33
N ASN A 379 10.60 27.37 -24.92
CA ASN A 379 11.88 27.07 -25.56
C ASN A 379 12.98 26.92 -24.49
N PRO A 380 12.92 25.86 -23.67
CA PRO A 380 13.88 25.65 -22.61
C PRO A 380 15.21 25.18 -23.19
N ALA A 381 16.27 25.26 -22.40
CA ALA A 381 17.55 24.70 -22.78
C ALA A 381 17.52 23.17 -22.68
N LEU A 382 17.92 22.48 -23.74
CA LEU A 382 17.91 21.01 -23.85
C LEU A 382 19.28 20.44 -24.23
N ASP A 383 20.10 21.24 -24.91
CA ASP A 383 21.28 20.75 -25.59
C ASP A 383 22.50 20.67 -24.66
N ASN A 384 23.36 19.69 -24.95
CA ASN A 384 24.66 19.56 -24.32
C ASN A 384 25.70 20.52 -24.97
N GLU A 385 25.24 21.69 -25.41
CA GLU A 385 26.03 22.77 -25.99
C GLU A 385 25.62 24.10 -25.33
N TRP A 386 26.56 25.03 -25.24
CA TRP A 386 26.29 26.35 -24.66
C TRP A 386 25.50 27.21 -25.64
N ASN A 387 24.28 27.57 -25.26
CA ASN A 387 23.43 28.47 -26.03
C ASN A 387 22.93 29.61 -25.14
N LYS A 388 22.68 30.78 -25.74
CA LYS A 388 22.13 31.93 -25.03
C LYS A 388 20.61 31.82 -24.98
N TYR A 389 20.04 31.89 -23.79
CA TYR A 389 18.60 31.96 -23.57
C TYR A 389 18.23 33.26 -22.89
N SER A 390 17.04 33.77 -23.18
CA SER A 390 16.54 34.99 -22.59
C SER A 390 15.06 34.91 -22.25
N VAL A 391 14.66 35.62 -21.21
CA VAL A 391 13.28 35.80 -20.77
C VAL A 391 13.00 37.27 -20.64
N GLU A 392 11.84 37.69 -21.14
CA GLU A 392 11.36 39.06 -21.04
C GLU A 392 10.19 39.13 -20.06
N ILE A 393 10.21 40.15 -19.19
CA ILE A 393 9.14 40.44 -18.24
C ILE A 393 8.90 41.95 -18.17
N THR A 394 7.63 42.35 -18.17
CA THR A 394 7.25 43.74 -17.93
C THR A 394 6.97 43.92 -16.44
N MET A 395 7.63 44.89 -15.82
CA MET A 395 7.46 45.19 -14.40
C MET A 395 6.07 45.78 -14.15
N PRO A 396 5.28 45.27 -13.19
CA PRO A 396 4.05 45.92 -12.76
C PRO A 396 4.36 47.22 -12.01
N THR A 397 3.32 48.01 -11.71
CA THR A 397 3.42 49.16 -10.81
C THR A 397 3.65 48.72 -9.37
N ASP A 398 4.32 49.56 -8.58
CA ASP A 398 4.65 49.30 -7.17
C ASP A 398 5.48 48.01 -6.97
N VAL A 399 6.31 47.65 -7.95
CA VAL A 399 7.23 46.51 -7.79
C VAL A 399 8.37 46.92 -6.88
N TYR A 400 8.72 46.09 -5.90
CA TYR A 400 9.91 46.34 -5.07
C TYR A 400 11.00 45.31 -5.26
N ASN A 401 10.65 44.11 -5.71
CA ASN A 401 11.60 43.02 -5.89
C ASN A 401 11.26 42.16 -7.10
N MET A 402 12.28 41.62 -7.76
CA MET A 402 12.18 40.54 -8.72
C MET A 402 13.05 39.38 -8.26
N ARG A 403 12.43 38.22 -8.06
CA ARG A 403 13.13 36.96 -7.82
C ARG A 403 13.53 36.35 -9.17
N LEU A 404 14.83 36.35 -9.43
CA LEU A 404 15.45 35.66 -10.57
C LEU A 404 15.89 34.27 -10.11
N ALA A 405 15.43 33.22 -10.77
CA ALA A 405 15.86 31.85 -10.52
C ALA A 405 16.42 31.19 -11.79
N LEU A 406 17.49 30.42 -11.60
CA LEU A 406 18.04 29.50 -12.59
C LEU A 406 17.59 28.11 -12.22
N VAL A 407 16.93 27.43 -13.15
CA VAL A 407 16.13 26.25 -12.85
C VAL A 407 16.54 25.09 -13.74
N PHE A 408 16.75 23.93 -13.13
CA PHE A 408 16.96 22.65 -13.78
C PHE A 408 15.80 21.71 -13.41
N LEU A 409 15.17 21.12 -14.43
CA LEU A 409 14.14 20.10 -14.28
C LEU A 409 14.65 18.78 -14.84
N GLY A 410 14.34 17.68 -14.17
CA GLY A 410 14.71 16.33 -14.61
C GLY A 410 16.01 15.82 -13.99
N GLU A 411 16.67 14.90 -14.69
CA GLU A 411 17.80 14.13 -14.17
C GLU A 411 19.10 14.51 -14.88
N GLY A 412 20.25 14.50 -14.20
CA GLY A 412 21.53 14.91 -14.77
C GLY A 412 22.00 16.25 -14.25
N ALA A 413 22.46 17.15 -15.13
CA ALA A 413 22.94 18.46 -14.74
C ALA A 413 22.61 19.56 -15.76
N ALA A 414 22.40 20.77 -15.27
CA ALA A 414 22.42 22.00 -16.07
C ALA A 414 23.51 22.94 -15.57
N TYR A 415 24.09 23.67 -16.52
CA TYR A 415 25.16 24.63 -16.31
C TYR A 415 24.70 26.00 -16.76
N PHE A 416 25.02 27.02 -15.96
CA PHE A 416 24.66 28.41 -16.22
C PHE A 416 25.88 29.31 -16.06
N ASP A 417 26.01 30.28 -16.96
CA ASP A 417 27.13 31.22 -16.98
C ASP A 417 26.68 32.55 -17.64
N ASP A 418 27.44 33.62 -17.45
CA ASP A 418 27.22 34.95 -18.03
C ASP A 418 25.77 35.49 -17.88
N VAL A 419 25.26 35.50 -16.64
CA VAL A 419 23.90 35.98 -16.33
C VAL A 419 23.86 37.51 -16.40
N THR A 420 22.98 38.03 -17.25
CA THR A 420 22.82 39.47 -17.51
C THR A 420 21.36 39.89 -17.36
N VAL A 421 21.15 41.10 -16.85
CA VAL A 421 19.82 41.70 -16.70
C VAL A 421 19.84 43.08 -17.34
N GLN A 422 19.00 43.29 -18.34
CA GLN A 422 18.91 44.54 -19.11
C GLN A 422 17.52 45.15 -18.93
N ILE A 423 17.48 46.44 -18.59
CA ILE A 423 16.26 47.20 -18.28
C ILE A 423 16.04 48.22 -19.39
N PHE A 424 14.85 48.23 -19.97
CA PHE A 424 14.47 49.07 -21.09
C PHE A 424 13.29 50.00 -20.73
N ASP A 425 13.41 51.25 -21.17
CA ASP A 425 12.30 52.21 -21.26
C ASP A 425 11.79 52.23 -22.71
N GLY A 426 10.70 51.50 -22.97
CA GLY A 426 10.29 51.15 -24.32
C GLY A 426 11.34 50.30 -25.05
N GLU A 427 11.88 50.81 -26.16
CA GLU A 427 12.95 50.16 -26.94
C GLU A 427 14.37 50.63 -26.55
N LYS A 428 14.49 51.64 -25.68
CA LYS A 428 15.79 52.19 -25.29
C LYS A 428 16.32 51.44 -24.06
N LEU A 429 17.53 50.89 -24.17
CA LEU A 429 18.26 50.36 -23.01
C LEU A 429 18.51 51.50 -22.01
N GLU A 430 17.87 51.39 -20.84
CA GLU A 430 18.00 52.34 -19.73
C GLU A 430 19.20 51.97 -18.85
N LYS A 431 19.34 50.68 -18.52
CA LYS A 431 20.40 50.19 -17.62
C LYS A 431 20.69 48.72 -17.83
N GLU A 432 21.97 48.36 -17.80
CA GLU A 432 22.41 46.99 -17.57
C GLU A 432 22.67 46.79 -16.08
N PHE A 433 21.89 45.92 -15.46
CA PHE A 433 22.03 45.59 -14.05
C PHE A 433 23.10 44.51 -13.90
N ILE A 434 24.16 44.84 -13.14
CA ILE A 434 25.22 43.88 -12.80
C ILE A 434 24.66 42.90 -11.78
N VAL A 435 24.37 41.69 -12.21
CA VAL A 435 23.93 40.59 -11.34
C VAL A 435 25.07 40.21 -10.40
N PRO A 436 24.90 40.33 -9.07
CA PRO A 436 25.93 39.92 -8.13
C PRO A 436 26.31 38.45 -8.35
N ASN A 437 27.57 38.22 -8.74
CA ASN A 437 28.11 36.89 -9.05
C ASN A 437 27.33 36.17 -10.17
N GLY A 438 26.88 36.90 -11.19
CA GLY A 438 26.24 36.33 -12.39
C GLY A 438 27.20 35.61 -13.35
N ASP A 439 28.51 35.82 -13.18
CA ASP A 439 29.62 35.12 -13.85
C ASP A 439 30.13 33.91 -13.05
N PHE A 440 29.65 33.71 -11.82
CA PHE A 440 30.00 32.62 -10.91
C PHE A 440 31.50 32.50 -10.53
N GLU A 441 32.30 33.55 -10.75
CA GLU A 441 33.74 33.55 -10.46
C GLU A 441 34.07 33.73 -8.96
N LYS A 442 33.16 34.29 -8.17
CA LYS A 442 33.41 34.54 -6.73
C LYS A 442 33.38 33.24 -5.91
N SER A 443 34.26 33.17 -4.91
CA SER A 443 34.39 32.00 -4.03
C SER A 443 33.12 31.71 -3.22
N ALA A 444 32.86 30.42 -3.02
CA ALA A 444 31.86 29.88 -2.10
C ALA A 444 32.52 29.33 -0.82
N THR A 445 31.81 29.37 0.31
CA THR A 445 32.17 28.66 1.55
C THR A 445 31.08 27.63 1.88
N GLY A 446 31.39 26.34 1.79
CA GLY A 446 30.37 25.29 1.97
C GLY A 446 29.36 25.24 0.81
N ASN A 447 28.07 25.01 1.11
CA ASN A 447 26.98 24.92 0.12
C ASN A 447 26.41 26.28 -0.33
N THR A 448 26.99 27.41 0.09
CA THR A 448 26.46 28.74 -0.26
C THR A 448 27.15 29.28 -1.51
N LEU A 449 26.41 29.43 -2.60
CA LEU A 449 26.82 30.21 -3.77
C LEU A 449 26.77 31.69 -3.40
N ASN A 450 27.85 32.44 -3.64
CA ASN A 450 27.88 33.85 -3.26
C ASN A 450 26.74 34.61 -3.96
N SER A 451 25.87 35.25 -3.17
CA SER A 451 24.69 36.01 -3.62
C SER A 451 23.55 35.19 -4.27
N TRP A 452 23.63 33.85 -4.30
CA TRP A 452 22.59 32.96 -4.80
C TRP A 452 22.15 31.96 -3.72
N GLU A 453 20.86 31.79 -3.56
CA GLU A 453 20.25 30.95 -2.53
C GLU A 453 19.59 29.72 -3.12
N MET A 454 19.63 28.62 -2.36
CA MET A 454 18.97 27.35 -2.69
C MET A 454 18.04 26.97 -1.54
N GLU A 455 16.78 26.68 -1.82
CA GLU A 455 15.84 26.33 -0.75
C GLU A 455 16.12 24.92 -0.21
N PRO A 456 15.99 24.68 1.11
CA PRO A 456 16.20 23.35 1.69
C PRO A 456 15.34 22.24 1.05
N ALA A 457 14.14 22.58 0.58
CA ALA A 457 13.27 21.62 -0.09
C ALA A 457 13.83 21.19 -1.48
N VAL A 458 14.68 22.00 -2.12
CA VAL A 458 15.37 21.62 -3.38
C VAL A 458 16.42 20.53 -3.09
N LEU A 459 17.17 20.67 -1.99
CA LEU A 459 18.07 19.63 -1.49
C LEU A 459 17.31 18.35 -1.15
N ALA A 460 16.16 18.47 -0.48
CA ALA A 460 15.31 17.33 -0.12
C ALA A 460 14.71 16.60 -1.35
N ALA A 461 14.59 17.29 -2.48
CA ALA A 461 14.19 16.68 -3.75
C ALA A 461 15.36 16.00 -4.49
N GLY A 462 16.56 16.04 -3.92
CA GLY A 462 17.74 15.38 -4.46
C GLY A 462 18.48 16.21 -5.50
N TYR A 463 18.39 17.54 -5.47
CA TYR A 463 19.26 18.40 -6.27
C TYR A 463 20.37 19.01 -5.41
N VAL A 464 21.52 19.26 -6.02
CA VAL A 464 22.61 20.04 -5.44
C VAL A 464 23.05 21.12 -6.42
N ALA A 465 23.53 22.24 -5.90
CA ALA A 465 24.07 23.32 -6.71
C ALA A 465 25.45 23.73 -6.21
N GLY A 466 26.34 24.08 -7.14
CA GLY A 466 27.71 24.50 -6.82
C GLY A 466 28.47 25.00 -8.03
N ARG A 467 29.70 25.48 -7.82
CA ARG A 467 30.57 25.91 -8.92
C ARG A 467 31.21 24.71 -9.61
N ASP A 468 31.29 24.75 -10.93
CA ASP A 468 31.95 23.72 -11.74
C ASP A 468 33.14 24.33 -12.52
N PRO A 469 34.37 23.84 -12.31
CA PRO A 469 35.56 24.35 -13.02
C PRO A 469 35.79 23.69 -14.40
N ASN A 470 35.09 22.59 -14.69
CA ASN A 470 35.34 21.74 -15.86
C ASN A 470 34.42 22.12 -17.03
N THR A 471 33.18 22.50 -16.75
CA THR A 471 32.16 22.85 -17.74
C THR A 471 31.79 24.32 -17.59
N LYS A 472 32.42 25.20 -18.36
CA LYS A 472 32.24 26.66 -18.28
C LYS A 472 32.12 27.29 -19.67
N PHE A 473 31.46 28.44 -19.75
CA PHE A 473 31.38 29.20 -20.99
C PHE A 473 32.47 30.26 -21.03
N ALA A 474 32.61 31.03 -19.95
CA ALA A 474 33.65 32.05 -19.78
C ALA A 474 34.35 31.89 -18.42
N GLY A 475 35.43 32.62 -18.19
CA GLY A 475 36.12 32.62 -16.89
C GLY A 475 36.69 31.25 -16.47
N SER A 476 36.61 30.98 -15.17
CA SER A 476 37.16 29.78 -14.51
C SER A 476 36.07 28.83 -13.99
N PHE A 477 34.85 29.31 -13.82
CA PHE A 477 33.75 28.55 -13.21
C PHE A 477 32.41 28.82 -13.92
N SER A 478 31.49 27.88 -13.82
CA SER A 478 30.06 28.10 -14.04
C SER A 478 29.26 27.66 -12.82
N LEU A 479 27.97 27.99 -12.78
CA LEU A 479 27.03 27.33 -11.88
C LEU A 479 26.62 25.98 -12.46
N ARG A 480 26.69 24.92 -11.65
CA ARG A 480 26.11 23.61 -11.92
C ARG A 480 24.97 23.32 -10.96
N ILE A 481 23.80 22.97 -11.49
CA ILE A 481 22.68 22.38 -10.74
C ILE A 481 22.54 20.94 -11.22
N SER A 482 22.54 19.96 -10.32
CA SER A 482 22.45 18.55 -10.70
C SER A 482 21.58 17.71 -9.77
N SER A 483 20.92 16.70 -10.32
CA SER A 483 20.20 15.70 -9.53
C SER A 483 21.13 14.64 -8.95
N ASP A 484 20.68 13.98 -7.89
CA ASP A 484 21.33 12.84 -7.28
C ASP A 484 21.26 11.62 -8.20
N THR A 485 22.42 11.12 -8.60
CA THR A 485 22.55 9.96 -9.48
C THR A 485 22.14 8.64 -8.81
N GLU A 486 22.12 8.56 -7.48
CA GLU A 486 21.80 7.30 -6.78
C GLU A 486 20.31 6.97 -6.83
N THR A 487 19.44 7.98 -6.71
CA THR A 487 17.98 7.83 -6.75
C THR A 487 17.37 8.17 -8.12
N MET A 488 18.19 8.35 -9.14
CA MET A 488 17.73 8.66 -10.50
C MET A 488 16.88 7.50 -11.04
N VAL A 489 15.66 7.81 -11.46
CA VAL A 489 14.80 6.84 -12.15
C VAL A 489 15.25 6.73 -13.60
N LYS A 490 15.66 5.52 -13.99
CA LYS A 490 16.09 5.20 -15.35
C LYS A 490 14.89 4.75 -16.18
N PHE A 491 14.75 5.32 -17.37
CA PHE A 491 13.77 4.89 -18.36
C PHE A 491 14.48 4.19 -19.52
N PRO A 492 13.79 3.26 -20.20
CA PRO A 492 14.23 2.74 -21.49
C PRO A 492 14.37 3.87 -22.51
N ASP A 493 15.23 3.67 -23.51
CA ASP A 493 15.43 4.64 -24.57
C ASP A 493 14.18 4.75 -25.46
N MET A 494 13.98 5.93 -26.07
CA MET A 494 12.86 6.14 -26.99
C MET A 494 12.98 5.20 -28.21
N GLY A 495 11.99 4.32 -28.38
CA GLY A 495 11.98 3.29 -29.43
C GLY A 495 12.72 2.01 -29.06
N GLU A 496 13.23 1.88 -27.83
CA GLU A 496 13.79 0.64 -27.34
C GLU A 496 12.73 -0.47 -27.36
N LEU A 497 13.15 -1.63 -27.89
CA LEU A 497 12.30 -2.80 -28.05
C LEU A 497 12.64 -3.84 -27.01
N ALA A 498 11.67 -4.14 -26.16
CA ALA A 498 11.69 -5.36 -25.39
C ALA A 498 11.61 -6.55 -26.34
N ARG A 499 12.49 -7.54 -26.17
CA ARG A 499 12.44 -8.83 -26.86
C ARG A 499 12.82 -9.93 -25.89
N PHE A 500 11.87 -10.82 -25.60
CA PHE A 500 12.04 -11.88 -24.62
C PHE A 500 11.68 -13.25 -25.19
N PRO A 501 12.48 -14.30 -24.97
CA PRO A 501 12.11 -15.64 -25.37
C PRO A 501 10.89 -16.10 -24.57
N ILE A 502 9.84 -16.53 -25.26
CA ILE A 502 8.65 -17.11 -24.63
C ILE A 502 8.65 -18.64 -24.73
N ASN A 503 9.28 -19.19 -25.77
CA ASN A 503 9.61 -20.60 -25.88
C ASN A 503 10.79 -20.83 -26.85
N GLU A 504 11.03 -22.08 -27.24
CA GLU A 504 12.14 -22.44 -28.12
C GLU A 504 12.03 -21.86 -29.54
N GLN A 505 10.83 -21.53 -30.00
CA GLN A 505 10.55 -21.09 -31.38
C GLN A 505 10.27 -19.60 -31.50
N TYR A 506 9.74 -18.98 -30.45
CA TYR A 506 9.18 -17.63 -30.50
C TYR A 506 9.76 -16.71 -29.42
N ASP A 507 9.91 -15.45 -29.80
CA ASP A 507 10.14 -14.32 -28.91
C ASP A 507 8.87 -13.47 -28.85
N PHE A 508 8.65 -12.81 -27.72
CA PHE A 508 7.66 -11.75 -27.58
C PHE A 508 8.37 -10.41 -27.60
N ALA A 509 7.91 -9.50 -28.45
CA ALA A 509 8.50 -8.18 -28.62
C ALA A 509 7.46 -7.06 -28.61
N PHE A 510 7.79 -5.95 -27.92
CA PHE A 510 6.95 -4.76 -27.84
C PHE A 510 7.82 -3.52 -27.52
N PRO A 511 7.40 -2.31 -27.90
CA PRO A 511 8.09 -1.09 -27.49
C PRO A 511 7.90 -0.83 -25.99
N LEU A 512 8.99 -0.52 -25.29
CA LEU A 512 8.96 -0.19 -23.86
C LEU A 512 8.51 1.24 -23.57
N VAL A 513 8.55 2.10 -24.58
CA VAL A 513 8.07 3.48 -24.53
C VAL A 513 7.17 3.75 -25.74
N ILE A 514 5.93 4.16 -25.49
CA ILE A 514 4.93 4.44 -26.54
C ILE A 514 4.56 5.94 -26.52
N PRO A 515 4.80 6.69 -27.62
CA PRO A 515 4.29 8.05 -27.78
C PRO A 515 2.76 8.10 -27.78
N PHE A 516 2.16 9.15 -27.21
CA PHE A 516 0.70 9.28 -27.06
C PHE A 516 -0.08 9.19 -28.38
N GLU A 517 0.44 9.77 -29.47
CA GLU A 517 -0.20 9.67 -30.80
C GLU A 517 -0.43 8.21 -31.25
N LYS A 518 0.41 7.29 -30.75
CA LYS A 518 0.30 5.86 -31.06
C LYS A 518 -0.55 5.08 -30.07
N GLU A 519 -0.98 5.71 -28.97
CA GLU A 519 -1.71 5.02 -27.93
C GLU A 519 -3.19 4.84 -28.29
N GLN A 520 -3.77 5.75 -29.08
CA GLN A 520 -5.20 5.79 -29.40
C GLN A 520 -5.65 4.54 -30.18
N LEU A 521 -6.51 3.73 -29.54
CA LEU A 521 -7.30 2.69 -30.19
C LEU A 521 -8.51 3.34 -30.90
N PRO A 522 -9.14 2.66 -31.87
CA PRO A 522 -10.39 3.12 -32.47
C PRO A 522 -11.45 3.45 -31.40
N GLU A 523 -12.30 4.46 -31.64
CA GLU A 523 -13.36 4.88 -30.69
C GLU A 523 -14.30 3.72 -30.30
N ASP A 524 -14.52 2.77 -31.21
CA ASP A 524 -15.38 1.59 -31.01
C ASP A 524 -14.65 0.40 -30.34
N PHE A 525 -13.54 0.66 -29.64
CA PHE A 525 -12.72 -0.42 -29.08
C PHE A 525 -13.48 -1.26 -28.04
N PRO A 526 -13.54 -2.59 -28.22
CA PRO A 526 -14.25 -3.48 -27.32
C PRO A 526 -13.62 -3.66 -25.93
N LYS A 527 -13.86 -2.75 -24.99
CA LYS A 527 -13.29 -2.86 -23.62
C LYS A 527 -13.68 -4.15 -22.87
N ASN A 528 -14.79 -4.79 -23.26
CA ASN A 528 -15.43 -5.90 -22.52
C ASN A 528 -15.85 -7.13 -23.38
N ILE A 529 -15.47 -7.25 -24.66
CA ILE A 529 -16.11 -8.17 -25.65
C ILE A 529 -15.48 -9.57 -25.76
N LEU A 530 -14.47 -9.92 -24.95
CA LEU A 530 -13.89 -11.28 -25.04
C LEU A 530 -14.90 -12.33 -24.56
N GLU A 531 -15.53 -13.04 -25.48
CA GLU A 531 -16.44 -14.14 -25.18
C GLU A 531 -15.67 -15.37 -24.72
N ILE A 532 -16.04 -15.89 -23.55
CA ILE A 532 -15.47 -17.10 -22.97
C ILE A 532 -16.59 -18.14 -22.93
N SER A 533 -16.32 -19.32 -23.49
CA SER A 533 -17.31 -20.40 -23.55
C SER A 533 -17.81 -20.74 -22.13
N GLY A 534 -19.13 -20.74 -21.93
CA GLY A 534 -19.76 -21.01 -20.63
C GLY A 534 -19.58 -19.92 -19.54
N LYS A 535 -18.92 -18.79 -19.86
CA LYS A 535 -18.63 -17.70 -18.91
C LYS A 535 -19.05 -16.34 -19.50
N PRO A 536 -20.34 -15.96 -19.36
CA PRO A 536 -20.86 -14.71 -19.91
C PRO A 536 -20.27 -13.48 -19.20
N PHE A 537 -20.56 -12.28 -19.73
CA PHE A 537 -20.12 -11.02 -19.10
C PHE A 537 -20.70 -10.91 -17.67
N GLY A 538 -19.88 -10.46 -16.72
CA GLY A 538 -20.24 -10.36 -15.30
C GLY A 538 -20.17 -11.64 -14.48
N TYR A 539 -19.62 -12.74 -15.02
CA TYR A 539 -19.29 -13.91 -14.20
C TYR A 539 -18.29 -13.56 -13.08
N ASN A 540 -18.42 -14.22 -11.93
CA ASN A 540 -17.47 -14.15 -10.83
C ASN A 540 -16.47 -15.31 -10.94
N PRO A 541 -15.18 -15.05 -11.20
CA PRO A 541 -14.16 -16.09 -11.11
C PRO A 541 -14.11 -16.64 -9.68
N THR A 542 -14.19 -17.96 -9.51
CA THR A 542 -14.02 -18.63 -8.22
C THR A 542 -12.98 -19.73 -8.31
N ILE A 543 -12.39 -20.12 -7.18
CA ILE A 543 -11.39 -21.20 -7.15
C ILE A 543 -11.99 -22.58 -7.48
N SER A 544 -13.31 -22.71 -7.56
CA SER A 544 -13.98 -23.94 -8.04
C SER A 544 -13.73 -24.17 -9.53
N ASP A 545 -13.55 -23.09 -10.30
CA ASP A 545 -13.26 -23.14 -11.73
C ASP A 545 -11.77 -23.40 -12.02
N GLN A 546 -11.49 -24.41 -12.84
CA GLN A 546 -10.13 -24.79 -13.22
C GLN A 546 -9.38 -23.65 -13.93
N SER A 547 -10.01 -22.92 -14.85
CA SER A 547 -9.32 -21.81 -15.55
C SER A 547 -8.92 -20.71 -14.57
N THR A 548 -9.77 -20.43 -13.58
CA THR A 548 -9.49 -19.45 -12.52
C THR A 548 -8.30 -19.89 -11.68
N ARG A 549 -8.23 -21.16 -11.26
CA ARG A 549 -7.05 -21.68 -10.52
C ARG A 549 -5.74 -21.56 -11.30
N LEU A 550 -5.76 -21.93 -12.59
CA LEU A 550 -4.60 -21.80 -13.48
C LEU A 550 -4.19 -20.33 -13.65
N ALA A 551 -5.17 -19.46 -13.81
CA ALA A 551 -4.98 -18.01 -13.94
C ALA A 551 -4.33 -17.41 -12.68
N THR A 552 -4.77 -17.81 -11.49
CA THR A 552 -4.17 -17.34 -10.23
C THR A 552 -2.70 -17.76 -10.12
N VAL A 553 -2.34 -19.00 -10.50
CA VAL A 553 -0.94 -19.47 -10.53
C VAL A 553 -0.11 -18.65 -11.52
N ILE A 554 -0.64 -18.38 -12.72
CA ILE A 554 0.05 -17.56 -13.73
C ILE A 554 0.31 -16.13 -13.21
N GLN A 555 -0.69 -15.51 -12.56
CA GLN A 555 -0.50 -14.18 -11.98
C GLN A 555 0.53 -14.20 -10.86
N LEU A 556 0.42 -15.14 -9.90
CA LEU A 556 1.38 -15.23 -8.80
C LEU A 556 2.81 -15.46 -9.30
N TRP A 557 2.99 -16.35 -10.27
CA TRP A 557 4.30 -16.60 -10.86
C TRP A 557 4.90 -15.33 -11.49
N ASN A 558 4.09 -14.52 -12.18
CA ASN A 558 4.53 -13.25 -12.73
C ASN A 558 4.92 -12.25 -11.65
N ILE A 559 4.16 -12.20 -10.53
CA ILE A 559 4.53 -11.37 -9.39
C ILE A 559 5.91 -11.75 -8.84
N ILE A 560 6.13 -13.05 -8.60
CA ILE A 560 7.40 -13.59 -8.10
C ILE A 560 8.54 -13.28 -9.08
N LYS A 561 8.35 -13.55 -10.37
CA LYS A 561 9.36 -13.35 -11.42
C LYS A 561 9.81 -11.89 -11.50
N HIS A 562 8.87 -10.96 -11.52
CA HIS A 562 9.16 -9.55 -11.82
C HIS A 562 9.50 -8.72 -10.59
N PHE A 563 8.87 -8.98 -9.44
CA PHE A 563 8.87 -8.04 -8.30
C PHE A 563 9.48 -8.58 -7.01
N SER A 564 9.98 -9.83 -7.00
CA SER A 564 10.76 -10.32 -5.85
C SER A 564 12.00 -9.44 -5.60
N ILE A 565 12.29 -9.14 -4.32
CA ILE A 565 13.47 -8.34 -3.96
C ILE A 565 14.80 -9.14 -4.03
N ILE A 566 14.70 -10.47 -4.11
CA ILE A 566 15.80 -11.39 -4.39
C ILE A 566 15.86 -11.73 -5.89
N ARG A 567 17.00 -12.25 -6.36
CA ARG A 567 17.13 -12.79 -7.73
C ARG A 567 16.92 -14.30 -7.68
N ILE A 568 16.03 -14.80 -8.54
CA ILE A 568 15.69 -16.22 -8.69
C ILE A 568 16.07 -16.64 -10.11
N GLY A 569 16.63 -17.85 -10.27
CA GLY A 569 17.07 -18.33 -11.58
C GLY A 569 15.90 -18.63 -12.51
N ALA A 570 16.07 -18.37 -13.81
CA ALA A 570 15.03 -18.65 -14.82
C ALA A 570 14.60 -20.14 -14.86
N PRO A 571 15.51 -21.14 -14.79
CA PRO A 571 15.10 -22.56 -14.73
C PRO A 571 14.29 -22.91 -13.48
N GLU A 572 14.63 -22.29 -12.35
CA GLU A 572 13.94 -22.49 -11.08
C GLU A 572 12.51 -21.93 -11.13
N LEU A 573 12.35 -20.72 -11.67
CA LEU A 573 11.04 -20.11 -11.91
C LEU A 573 10.20 -20.93 -12.89
N GLU A 574 10.79 -21.42 -13.99
CA GLU A 574 10.04 -22.21 -14.96
C GLU A 574 9.58 -23.56 -14.38
N ASN A 575 10.46 -24.25 -13.63
CA ASN A 575 10.08 -25.47 -12.93
C ASN A 575 8.98 -25.19 -11.88
N LEU A 576 9.08 -24.09 -11.13
CA LEU A 576 8.04 -23.68 -10.17
C LEU A 576 6.68 -23.56 -10.87
N LEU A 577 6.62 -22.83 -12.00
CA LEU A 577 5.38 -22.66 -12.75
C LEU A 577 4.81 -24.00 -13.22
N ILE A 578 5.64 -24.86 -13.80
CA ILE A 578 5.21 -26.17 -14.32
C ILE A 578 4.60 -27.03 -13.22
N GLN A 579 5.27 -27.12 -12.06
CA GLN A 579 4.77 -27.92 -10.94
C GLN A 579 3.46 -27.34 -10.38
N SER A 580 3.40 -26.01 -10.20
CA SER A 580 2.20 -25.34 -9.68
C SER A 580 1.01 -25.47 -10.61
N LEU A 581 1.19 -25.37 -11.93
CA LEU A 581 0.11 -25.58 -12.90
C LEU A 581 -0.46 -27.00 -12.82
N LYS A 582 0.42 -28.02 -12.71
CA LYS A 582 -0.01 -29.42 -12.55
C LYS A 582 -0.78 -29.63 -11.24
N SER A 583 -0.25 -29.14 -10.12
CA SER A 583 -0.88 -29.33 -8.82
C SER A 583 -2.21 -28.57 -8.70
N VAL A 584 -2.29 -27.34 -9.21
CA VAL A 584 -3.51 -26.53 -9.09
C VAL A 584 -4.63 -27.02 -10.01
N SER A 585 -4.29 -27.67 -11.14
CA SER A 585 -5.30 -28.14 -12.09
C SER A 585 -6.19 -29.23 -11.49
N THR A 586 -5.63 -30.04 -10.58
CA THR A 586 -6.32 -31.12 -9.87
C THR A 586 -6.78 -30.77 -8.47
N ALA A 587 -6.45 -29.58 -7.95
CA ALA A 587 -6.88 -29.13 -6.64
C ALA A 587 -8.42 -29.10 -6.55
N ASN A 588 -8.99 -29.80 -5.57
CA ASN A 588 -10.43 -30.00 -5.40
C ASN A 588 -11.05 -29.24 -4.22
N SER A 589 -10.21 -28.59 -3.40
CA SER A 589 -10.62 -27.90 -2.18
C SER A 589 -9.85 -26.59 -2.00
N TYR A 590 -10.36 -25.70 -1.16
CA TYR A 590 -9.67 -24.48 -0.78
C TYR A 590 -8.30 -24.76 -0.16
N GLU A 591 -8.21 -25.80 0.67
CA GLU A 591 -6.97 -26.19 1.33
C GLU A 591 -5.91 -26.63 0.30
N GLU A 592 -6.27 -27.53 -0.62
CA GLU A 592 -5.35 -27.96 -1.70
C GLU A 592 -4.90 -26.78 -2.56
N PHE A 593 -5.82 -25.87 -2.92
CA PHE A 593 -5.49 -24.66 -3.67
C PHE A 593 -4.55 -23.74 -2.87
N SER A 594 -4.87 -23.43 -1.62
CA SER A 594 -4.07 -22.59 -0.73
C SER A 594 -2.66 -23.15 -0.53
N ASN A 595 -2.55 -24.48 -0.46
CA ASN A 595 -1.26 -25.17 -0.37
C ASN A 595 -0.41 -24.92 -1.61
N VAL A 596 -0.97 -25.02 -2.81
CA VAL A 596 -0.22 -24.71 -4.05
C VAL A 596 0.26 -23.26 -4.04
N MET A 597 -0.60 -22.31 -3.68
CA MET A 597 -0.28 -20.89 -3.66
C MET A 597 0.82 -20.54 -2.66
N ASN A 598 0.73 -21.03 -1.41
CA ASN A 598 1.74 -20.75 -0.38
C ASN A 598 3.05 -21.52 -0.61
N ASN A 599 2.99 -22.72 -1.21
CA ASN A 599 4.19 -23.43 -1.67
C ASN A 599 5.00 -22.63 -2.70
N MET A 600 4.32 -21.92 -3.61
CA MET A 600 5.01 -21.06 -4.58
C MET A 600 5.83 -19.96 -3.92
N LEU A 601 5.34 -19.42 -2.81
CA LEU A 601 5.96 -18.28 -2.13
C LEU A 601 7.25 -18.64 -1.37
N GLN A 602 7.48 -19.92 -1.07
CA GLN A 602 8.69 -20.36 -0.36
C GLN A 602 9.99 -19.99 -1.10
N ILE A 603 9.94 -19.92 -2.44
CA ILE A 603 11.08 -19.52 -3.28
C ILE A 603 11.61 -18.11 -2.94
N LEU A 604 10.79 -17.27 -2.31
CA LEU A 604 11.13 -15.90 -1.94
C LEU A 604 12.05 -15.81 -0.73
N ASN A 605 12.13 -16.87 0.09
CA ASN A 605 12.76 -16.83 1.41
C ASN A 605 12.25 -15.64 2.26
N ASP A 606 10.92 -15.45 2.26
CA ASP A 606 10.24 -14.33 2.89
C ASP A 606 9.21 -14.81 3.91
N PRO A 607 9.42 -14.61 5.23
CA PRO A 607 8.51 -15.05 6.29
C PRO A 607 7.20 -14.24 6.39
N ARG A 608 7.06 -13.16 5.61
CA ARG A 608 5.84 -12.36 5.49
C ARG A 608 5.08 -12.67 4.20
N ALA A 609 5.67 -13.45 3.28
CA ALA A 609 4.98 -13.83 2.06
C ALA A 609 3.83 -14.80 2.37
N ILE A 610 2.61 -14.44 1.96
CA ILE A 610 1.42 -15.26 2.18
C ILE A 610 0.38 -15.01 1.08
N ALA A 611 -0.33 -16.07 0.71
CA ALA A 611 -1.52 -16.02 -0.13
C ALA A 611 -2.76 -16.46 0.66
N TRP A 612 -3.87 -15.73 0.49
CA TRP A 612 -5.16 -16.05 1.10
C TRP A 612 -6.31 -15.71 0.15
N ASN A 613 -7.49 -16.26 0.39
CA ASN A 613 -8.68 -15.94 -0.39
C ASN A 613 -9.68 -15.12 0.43
N GLN A 614 -10.12 -13.99 -0.11
CA GLN A 614 -10.99 -13.02 0.58
C GLN A 614 -12.42 -13.53 0.80
N PHE A 615 -12.86 -14.51 0.03
CA PHE A 615 -14.20 -15.10 0.17
C PHE A 615 -14.22 -16.28 1.16
N PHE A 616 -13.06 -16.75 1.61
CA PHE A 616 -12.91 -17.76 2.66
C PHE A 616 -12.47 -17.07 3.95
N ASP A 617 -13.41 -16.36 4.58
CA ASP A 617 -13.15 -15.52 5.74
C ASP A 617 -13.33 -16.30 7.05
N LEU A 618 -12.25 -16.95 7.49
CA LEU A 618 -12.21 -17.69 8.75
C LEU A 618 -11.98 -16.72 9.92
N LYS A 619 -13.03 -16.01 10.34
CA LYS A 619 -12.99 -15.03 11.47
C LYS A 619 -13.03 -15.66 12.85
N TYR A 620 -13.29 -16.97 12.92
CA TYR A 620 -13.51 -17.66 14.18
C TYR A 620 -12.37 -18.61 14.47
N GLY A 621 -12.11 -18.80 15.76
CA GLY A 621 -11.16 -19.79 16.23
C GLY A 621 -11.58 -20.40 17.55
N LEU A 622 -10.81 -21.38 17.99
CA LEU A 622 -10.94 -21.95 19.33
C LEU A 622 -10.68 -20.85 20.37
N PRO A 623 -11.49 -20.74 21.44
CA PRO A 623 -11.36 -19.72 22.50
C PRO A 623 -10.17 -20.03 23.45
N LEU A 624 -9.01 -20.36 22.90
CA LEU A 624 -7.83 -20.85 23.59
C LEU A 624 -6.56 -20.23 23.01
N ILE A 625 -5.52 -20.12 23.83
CA ILE A 625 -4.18 -19.76 23.37
C ILE A 625 -3.20 -20.88 23.71
N PHE A 626 -2.48 -21.33 22.69
CA PHE A 626 -1.44 -22.34 22.82
C PHE A 626 -0.07 -21.69 22.65
N HIS A 627 0.88 -22.11 23.49
CA HIS A 627 2.29 -21.79 23.28
C HIS A 627 3.14 -23.06 23.43
N LYS A 628 4.24 -23.10 22.69
CA LYS A 628 5.21 -24.19 22.80
C LYS A 628 6.25 -23.86 23.87
N PHE A 629 6.39 -24.74 24.85
CA PHE A 629 7.42 -24.69 25.90
C PHE A 629 8.33 -25.89 25.71
N GLU A 630 9.58 -25.65 25.32
CA GLU A 630 10.54 -26.71 24.99
C GLU A 630 9.96 -27.71 23.97
N ASN A 631 9.48 -28.87 24.43
CA ASN A 631 8.90 -29.92 23.59
C ASN A 631 7.37 -29.95 23.60
N ASP A 632 6.72 -29.35 24.59
CA ASP A 632 5.28 -29.48 24.80
C ASP A 632 4.51 -28.25 24.29
N VAL A 633 3.33 -28.49 23.72
CA VAL A 633 2.37 -27.42 23.38
C VAL A 633 1.39 -27.31 24.54
N ILE A 634 1.35 -26.16 25.20
CA ILE A 634 0.60 -25.95 26.44
C ILE A 634 -0.51 -24.92 26.20
N VAL A 635 -1.69 -25.19 26.75
CA VAL A 635 -2.78 -24.20 26.86
C VAL A 635 -2.37 -23.13 27.85
N THR A 636 -2.13 -21.91 27.40
CA THR A 636 -1.71 -20.77 28.25
C THR A 636 -2.86 -19.86 28.63
N THR A 637 -3.93 -19.83 27.84
CA THR A 637 -5.10 -18.97 28.08
C THR A 637 -6.35 -19.73 27.67
N VAL A 638 -7.39 -19.64 28.49
CA VAL A 638 -8.73 -20.16 28.25
C VAL A 638 -9.67 -18.96 28.31
N ILE A 639 -10.26 -18.59 27.17
CA ILE A 639 -11.13 -17.41 27.06
C ILE A 639 -12.56 -17.79 27.45
N ASP A 640 -13.00 -18.98 27.05
CA ASP A 640 -14.27 -19.55 27.46
C ASP A 640 -14.07 -20.44 28.70
N GLU A 641 -14.28 -19.86 29.88
CA GLU A 641 -14.14 -20.54 31.17
C GLU A 641 -15.15 -21.68 31.39
N SER A 642 -16.16 -21.84 30.50
CA SER A 642 -17.11 -22.95 30.57
C SER A 642 -16.53 -24.27 30.05
N LEU A 643 -15.40 -24.23 29.36
CA LEU A 643 -14.72 -25.41 28.83
C LEU A 643 -14.05 -26.22 29.94
N ASP A 644 -14.07 -27.56 29.82
CA ASP A 644 -13.32 -28.48 30.68
C ASP A 644 -11.82 -28.51 30.30
N ILE A 645 -11.21 -27.33 30.23
CA ILE A 645 -9.81 -27.09 29.83
C ILE A 645 -9.20 -26.12 30.84
N THR A 646 -8.00 -26.44 31.33
CA THR A 646 -7.30 -25.60 32.30
C THR A 646 -5.99 -25.11 31.70
N ALA A 647 -5.64 -23.84 31.97
CA ALA A 647 -4.32 -23.33 31.64
C ALA A 647 -3.22 -24.20 32.29
N GLY A 648 -2.27 -24.68 31.49
CA GLY A 648 -1.26 -25.66 31.86
C GLY A 648 -1.52 -27.09 31.34
N ASP A 649 -2.69 -27.38 30.76
CA ASP A 649 -2.91 -28.64 30.04
C ASP A 649 -1.99 -28.73 28.80
N VAL A 650 -1.45 -29.91 28.54
CA VAL A 650 -0.59 -30.20 27.38
C VAL A 650 -1.45 -30.71 26.23
N LEU A 651 -1.46 -29.98 25.11
CA LEU A 651 -2.09 -30.38 23.86
C LEU A 651 -1.20 -31.39 23.11
N THR A 652 -1.75 -32.56 22.81
CA THR A 652 -1.01 -33.63 22.12
C THR A 652 -1.56 -33.92 20.72
N HIS A 653 -2.87 -33.85 20.53
CA HIS A 653 -3.52 -34.09 19.25
C HIS A 653 -4.68 -33.11 19.02
N VAL A 654 -4.95 -32.82 17.76
CA VAL A 654 -6.13 -32.08 17.29
C VAL A 654 -6.78 -32.92 16.22
N ASP A 655 -8.06 -33.26 16.41
CA ASP A 655 -8.84 -34.12 15.52
C ASP A 655 -8.13 -35.46 15.22
N GLY A 656 -7.47 -36.01 16.24
CA GLY A 656 -6.72 -37.27 16.15
C GLY A 656 -5.31 -37.16 15.52
N ILE A 657 -4.93 -35.99 15.01
CA ILE A 657 -3.62 -35.76 14.38
C ILE A 657 -2.63 -35.24 15.44
N PRO A 658 -1.41 -35.81 15.56
CA PRO A 658 -0.40 -35.31 16.48
C PRO A 658 -0.07 -33.83 16.22
N ILE A 659 0.01 -33.03 17.28
CA ILE A 659 0.28 -31.59 17.17
C ILE A 659 1.61 -31.30 16.47
N SER A 660 2.60 -32.19 16.63
CA SER A 660 3.90 -32.10 15.95
C SER A 660 3.79 -32.23 14.44
N ASP A 661 2.84 -33.02 13.95
CA ASP A 661 2.69 -33.27 12.51
C ASP A 661 1.95 -32.11 11.85
N LEU A 662 0.95 -31.51 12.53
CA LEU A 662 0.30 -30.27 12.10
C LEU A 662 1.29 -29.10 12.00
N ILE A 663 2.22 -28.97 12.95
CA ILE A 663 3.27 -27.95 12.90
C ILE A 663 4.21 -28.20 11.72
N LYS A 664 4.64 -29.45 11.47
CA LYS A 664 5.50 -29.80 10.33
C LYS A 664 4.80 -29.58 8.99
N GLU A 665 3.51 -29.84 8.91
CA GLU A 665 2.73 -29.59 7.71
C GLU A 665 2.66 -28.09 7.41
N TYR A 666 2.46 -27.24 8.43
CA TYR A 666 2.56 -25.79 8.29
C TYR A 666 3.97 -25.36 7.84
N GLU A 667 5.02 -25.93 8.45
CA GLU A 667 6.42 -25.71 8.11
C GLU A 667 6.74 -26.02 6.65
N SER A 668 6.23 -27.13 6.12
CA SER A 668 6.49 -27.54 4.72
C SER A 668 5.92 -26.59 3.67
N ARG A 669 5.09 -25.62 4.07
CA ARG A 669 4.38 -24.68 3.20
C ARG A 669 4.79 -23.22 3.38
N HIS A 670 5.59 -22.90 4.40
CA HIS A 670 5.91 -21.52 4.76
C HIS A 670 7.39 -21.35 5.06
N TYR A 671 7.97 -20.28 4.54
CA TYR A 671 9.33 -19.90 4.91
C TYR A 671 9.36 -19.17 6.25
N PHE A 672 10.45 -19.32 7.00
CA PHE A 672 10.66 -18.66 8.28
C PHE A 672 12.15 -18.41 8.53
N VAL A 673 12.45 -17.37 9.31
CA VAL A 673 13.81 -17.08 9.81
C VAL A 673 13.95 -17.54 11.26
N ASN A 674 12.92 -17.31 12.07
CA ASN A 674 12.85 -17.70 13.47
C ASN A 674 11.85 -18.87 13.67
N GLN A 675 12.32 -20.02 14.14
CA GLN A 675 11.49 -21.20 14.41
C GLN A 675 10.33 -20.89 15.39
N ARG A 676 10.54 -20.00 16.37
CA ARG A 676 9.48 -19.64 17.33
C ARG A 676 8.34 -18.92 16.65
N TYR A 677 8.65 -18.01 15.74
CA TYR A 677 7.65 -17.31 14.93
C TYR A 677 6.86 -18.30 14.06
N LEU A 678 7.52 -19.25 13.40
CA LEU A 678 6.85 -20.31 12.65
C LEU A 678 5.87 -21.09 13.54
N VAL A 679 6.33 -21.57 14.69
CA VAL A 679 5.50 -22.36 15.61
C VAL A 679 4.32 -21.53 16.12
N MET A 680 4.54 -20.26 16.46
CA MET A 680 3.46 -19.33 16.85
C MET A 680 2.41 -19.22 15.74
N ARG A 681 2.82 -19.06 14.48
CA ARG A 681 1.92 -18.97 13.32
C ARG A 681 1.18 -20.30 13.06
N ALA A 682 1.86 -21.43 13.19
CA ALA A 682 1.26 -22.75 13.05
C ALA A 682 0.18 -22.99 14.12
N LEU A 683 0.48 -22.71 15.39
CA LEU A 683 -0.47 -22.84 16.49
C LEU A 683 -1.65 -21.87 16.34
N ALA A 684 -1.41 -20.66 15.84
CA ALA A 684 -2.48 -19.74 15.50
C ALA A 684 -3.38 -20.31 14.41
N ASN A 685 -2.80 -20.85 13.33
CA ASN A 685 -3.54 -21.44 12.21
C ASN A 685 -4.40 -22.64 12.63
N ILE A 686 -3.90 -23.52 13.50
CA ILE A 686 -4.63 -24.70 14.01
C ILE A 686 -5.92 -24.31 14.75
N ARG A 687 -5.98 -23.12 15.37
CA ARG A 687 -7.19 -22.62 16.04
C ARG A 687 -8.28 -22.19 15.07
N ILE A 688 -7.91 -21.73 13.87
CA ILE A 688 -8.79 -21.04 12.93
C ILE A 688 -9.73 -22.05 12.25
N GLY A 689 -10.94 -21.62 11.90
CA GLY A 689 -11.88 -22.42 11.12
C GLY A 689 -13.27 -21.78 11.04
N GLU A 690 -14.22 -22.48 10.45
CA GLU A 690 -15.58 -21.97 10.25
C GLU A 690 -16.30 -21.77 11.59
N ARG A 691 -17.20 -20.78 11.63
CA ARG A 691 -18.04 -20.49 12.81
C ARG A 691 -18.73 -21.76 13.30
N ASP A 692 -18.66 -22.00 14.60
CA ASP A 692 -19.29 -23.12 15.31
C ASP A 692 -18.83 -24.53 14.90
N SER A 693 -17.89 -24.64 13.96
CA SER A 693 -17.23 -25.91 13.65
C SER A 693 -16.55 -26.47 14.89
N LYS A 694 -16.62 -27.79 15.07
CA LYS A 694 -16.06 -28.48 16.24
C LYS A 694 -14.68 -29.04 15.92
N SER A 695 -13.81 -29.01 16.92
CA SER A 695 -12.53 -29.71 16.91
C SER A 695 -12.37 -30.49 18.22
N THR A 696 -11.77 -31.67 18.14
CA THR A 696 -11.49 -32.53 19.29
C THR A 696 -10.04 -32.36 19.71
N LEU A 697 -9.81 -31.84 20.92
CA LEU A 697 -8.48 -31.64 21.49
C LEU A 697 -8.15 -32.77 22.46
N THR A 698 -7.05 -33.49 22.21
CA THR A 698 -6.51 -34.47 23.16
C THR A 698 -5.50 -33.80 24.08
N LEU A 699 -5.90 -33.63 25.35
CA LEU A 699 -5.17 -32.90 26.38
C LEU A 699 -4.64 -33.84 27.47
N LYS A 700 -3.47 -33.54 28.01
CA LYS A 700 -2.92 -34.16 29.23
C LYS A 700 -2.89 -33.15 30.37
N ASN A 701 -3.46 -33.50 31.51
CA ASN A 701 -3.40 -32.68 32.71
C ASN A 701 -2.01 -32.76 33.39
N LYS A 702 -1.81 -32.00 34.48
CA LYS A 702 -0.56 -32.00 35.27
C LYS A 702 -0.18 -33.37 35.87
N GLU A 703 -1.14 -34.29 36.00
CA GLU A 703 -0.92 -35.66 36.50
C GLU A 703 -0.60 -36.65 35.36
N GLY A 704 -0.58 -36.18 34.11
CA GLY A 704 -0.34 -36.99 32.92
C GLY A 704 -1.57 -37.74 32.39
N LYS A 705 -2.76 -37.52 32.97
CA LYS A 705 -4.01 -38.15 32.54
C LYS A 705 -4.50 -37.50 31.25
N SER A 706 -4.71 -38.33 30.22
CA SER A 706 -5.22 -37.91 28.91
C SER A 706 -6.74 -37.81 28.92
N ARG A 707 -7.29 -36.80 28.23
CA ARG A 707 -8.73 -36.64 27.95
C ARG A 707 -8.94 -35.97 26.60
N ASP A 708 -10.05 -36.30 25.95
CA ASP A 708 -10.50 -35.63 24.73
C ASP A 708 -11.60 -34.62 25.07
N VAL A 709 -11.46 -33.40 24.58
CA VAL A 709 -12.43 -32.32 24.79
C VAL A 709 -12.88 -31.79 23.43
N SER A 710 -14.19 -31.78 23.18
CA SER A 710 -14.76 -31.16 21.98
C SER A 710 -14.96 -29.68 22.22
N VAL A 711 -14.36 -28.85 21.36
CA VAL A 711 -14.37 -27.38 21.46
C VAL A 711 -14.91 -26.79 20.15
N SER A 712 -15.79 -25.81 20.25
CA SER A 712 -16.32 -25.08 19.10
C SER A 712 -15.48 -23.86 18.76
N ARG A 713 -15.37 -23.53 17.47
CA ARG A 713 -14.79 -22.27 17.00
C ARG A 713 -15.83 -21.16 17.04
N ASN A 714 -16.02 -20.58 18.22
CA ASN A 714 -17.05 -19.56 18.50
C ASN A 714 -16.46 -18.22 18.98
N ALA A 715 -15.15 -18.12 19.18
CA ALA A 715 -14.49 -16.87 19.50
C ALA A 715 -14.00 -16.17 18.23
N LEU A 716 -14.22 -14.86 18.14
CA LEU A 716 -13.62 -14.05 17.09
C LEU A 716 -12.10 -14.05 17.27
N LEU A 717 -11.36 -14.17 16.18
CA LEU A 717 -9.89 -14.11 16.21
C LEU A 717 -9.38 -12.79 16.81
N TYR A 718 -10.12 -11.70 16.63
CA TYR A 718 -9.84 -10.40 17.25
C TYR A 718 -9.90 -10.44 18.79
N ASP A 719 -10.78 -11.27 19.35
CA ASP A 719 -10.96 -11.41 20.80
C ASP A 719 -9.94 -12.40 21.41
N ILE A 720 -9.13 -13.10 20.58
CA ILE A 720 -8.16 -14.10 21.01
C ILE A 720 -6.76 -13.46 21.11
N TYR A 721 -6.49 -12.80 22.23
CA TYR A 721 -5.19 -12.16 22.52
C TYR A 721 -4.62 -12.57 23.89
N GLU A 722 -3.30 -12.54 24.00
CA GLU A 722 -2.64 -12.77 25.30
C GLU A 722 -2.96 -11.60 26.24
N PRO A 723 -3.39 -11.85 27.48
CA PRO A 723 -3.64 -10.79 28.45
C PRO A 723 -2.41 -9.90 28.66
N ARG A 724 -2.62 -8.58 28.58
CA ARG A 724 -1.62 -7.54 28.82
C ARG A 724 -2.20 -6.48 29.78
N PRO A 725 -1.36 -5.70 30.48
CA PRO A 725 -1.82 -4.52 31.19
C PRO A 725 -2.54 -3.54 30.25
N GLU A 726 -3.26 -2.59 30.84
CA GLU A 726 -3.83 -1.45 30.10
C GLU A 726 -2.76 -0.77 29.23
N PRO A 727 -3.13 -0.15 28.08
CA PRO A 727 -2.17 0.42 27.13
C PRO A 727 -1.15 1.38 27.74
N ILE A 728 -1.50 2.00 28.87
CA ILE A 728 -0.58 2.73 29.73
C ILE A 728 -0.99 2.56 31.19
N VAL A 729 -0.03 2.18 32.05
CA VAL A 729 -0.26 2.02 33.50
C VAL A 729 1.02 2.26 34.29
N GLU A 730 0.90 2.81 35.49
CA GLU A 730 2.01 2.91 36.44
C GLU A 730 2.21 1.55 37.13
N LEU A 731 3.36 0.90 36.90
CA LEU A 731 3.69 -0.42 37.46
C LEU A 731 4.25 -0.35 38.88
N ASP A 732 5.05 0.68 39.13
CA ASP A 732 5.72 1.00 40.40
C ASP A 732 5.91 2.52 40.45
N SER A 733 6.32 3.10 41.58
CA SER A 733 6.40 4.56 41.79
C SER A 733 7.18 5.27 40.67
N LEU A 734 6.44 5.95 39.79
CA LEU A 734 6.92 6.69 38.60
C LEU A 734 7.55 5.79 37.50
N VAL A 735 7.19 4.51 37.44
CA VAL A 735 7.57 3.56 36.39
C VAL A 735 6.34 3.23 35.55
N TYR A 736 6.36 3.58 34.26
CA TYR A 736 5.21 3.44 33.38
C TYR A 736 5.39 2.30 32.38
N TYR A 737 4.43 1.38 32.34
CA TYR A 737 4.23 0.47 31.23
C TYR A 737 3.53 1.17 30.09
N VAL A 738 3.94 0.85 28.86
CA VAL A 738 3.37 1.39 27.64
C VAL A 738 3.27 0.28 26.57
N ASP A 739 2.05 -0.07 26.15
CA ASP A 739 1.84 -0.97 25.00
C ASP A 739 1.86 -0.17 23.69
N MET A 740 2.96 -0.29 22.94
CA MET A 740 3.12 0.42 21.66
C MET A 740 2.25 -0.17 20.53
N THR A 741 1.66 -1.34 20.72
CA THR A 741 0.73 -1.96 19.76
C THR A 741 -0.69 -1.43 19.86
N GLN A 742 -1.04 -0.83 21.01
CA GLN A 742 -2.37 -0.26 21.28
C GLN A 742 -2.37 1.26 21.42
N MET A 743 -1.22 1.91 21.25
CA MET A 743 -1.06 3.34 21.42
C MET A 743 -0.71 4.07 20.11
N SER A 744 -1.04 5.35 20.04
CA SER A 744 -0.66 6.27 18.95
C SER A 744 0.17 7.44 19.45
N ASP A 745 0.98 8.03 18.57
CA ASP A 745 1.80 9.21 18.88
C ASP A 745 0.99 10.36 19.46
N ASN A 746 -0.20 10.60 18.90
CA ASN A 746 -1.09 11.67 19.33
C ASN A 746 -1.61 11.45 20.75
N TYR A 747 -1.99 10.22 21.08
CA TYR A 747 -2.48 9.88 22.41
C TYR A 747 -1.34 9.95 23.43
N PHE A 748 -0.19 9.34 23.12
CA PHE A 748 0.97 9.38 23.99
C PHE A 748 1.42 10.81 24.27
N LYS A 749 1.51 11.66 23.24
CA LYS A 749 1.86 13.07 23.39
C LYS A 749 0.98 13.80 24.40
N ARG A 750 -0.34 13.56 24.40
CA ARG A 750 -1.28 14.18 25.36
C ARG A 750 -1.03 13.72 26.79
N ILE A 751 -0.68 12.45 26.97
CA ILE A 751 -0.39 11.90 28.30
C ILE A 751 0.98 12.34 28.80
N THR A 752 1.94 12.61 27.90
CA THR A 752 3.29 13.06 28.32
C THR A 752 3.30 14.37 29.10
N ASP A 753 2.19 15.12 29.17
CA ASP A 753 2.10 16.31 30.01
C ASP A 753 1.63 15.98 31.45
N GLN A 754 1.14 14.76 31.69
CA GLN A 754 0.66 14.27 32.99
C GLN A 754 1.70 13.43 33.74
N ILE A 755 2.68 12.84 33.03
CA ILE A 755 3.68 11.91 33.58
C ILE A 755 5.11 12.48 33.54
N THR A 756 5.26 13.79 33.78
CA THR A 756 6.53 14.51 33.63
C THR A 756 7.63 14.05 34.60
N GLU A 757 7.26 13.43 35.72
CA GLU A 757 8.20 12.91 36.72
C GLU A 757 8.52 11.41 36.56
N ALA A 758 8.16 10.82 35.41
CA ALA A 758 8.49 9.43 35.11
C ALA A 758 9.99 9.16 35.30
N LYS A 759 10.33 8.13 36.08
CA LYS A 759 11.70 7.65 36.31
C LYS A 759 12.11 6.59 35.29
N ALA A 760 11.15 5.81 34.81
CA ALA A 760 11.40 4.76 33.85
C ALA A 760 10.17 4.44 33.00
N PHE A 761 10.43 3.88 31.81
CA PHE A 761 9.42 3.36 30.91
C PHE A 761 9.72 1.91 30.53
N VAL A 762 8.68 1.08 30.53
CA VAL A 762 8.69 -0.28 29.99
C VAL A 762 7.78 -0.28 28.76
N PHE A 763 8.38 -0.26 27.58
CA PHE A 763 7.66 -0.28 26.30
C PHE A 763 7.46 -1.71 25.81
N ASP A 764 6.23 -2.12 25.57
CA ASP A 764 5.90 -3.40 24.95
C ASP A 764 5.81 -3.26 23.43
N MET A 765 6.70 -3.96 22.71
CA MET A 765 6.76 -4.01 21.25
C MET A 765 6.48 -5.42 20.71
N ARG A 766 5.83 -6.29 21.51
CA ARG A 766 5.44 -7.64 21.07
C ARG A 766 4.23 -7.56 20.13
N GLY A 767 4.51 -7.48 18.83
CA GLY A 767 3.53 -7.38 17.76
C GLY A 767 3.85 -6.30 16.73
N HIS A 768 2.82 -5.86 16.00
CA HIS A 768 2.91 -4.71 15.12
C HIS A 768 2.56 -3.44 15.90
N ILE A 769 3.49 -2.46 15.97
CA ILE A 769 3.25 -1.21 16.70
C ILE A 769 2.45 -0.20 15.85
N GLY A 770 1.65 0.64 16.52
CA GLY A 770 0.92 1.76 15.90
C GLY A 770 1.61 3.11 16.06
N MET A 771 2.66 3.18 16.89
CA MET A 771 3.45 4.39 17.15
C MET A 771 4.63 4.52 16.19
N SER A 772 5.01 5.76 15.85
CA SER A 772 6.22 6.04 15.07
C SER A 772 7.49 5.94 15.92
N GLU A 773 8.60 5.59 15.27
CA GLU A 773 9.97 5.69 15.78
C GLU A 773 10.31 7.09 16.31
N HIS A 774 9.61 8.13 15.86
CA HIS A 774 9.80 9.49 16.35
C HIS A 774 9.45 9.65 17.84
N VAL A 775 8.70 8.73 18.46
CA VAL A 775 8.52 8.72 19.91
C VAL A 775 9.86 8.67 20.66
N LEU A 776 10.87 7.99 20.07
CA LEU A 776 12.21 7.89 20.63
C LEU A 776 12.90 9.26 20.76
N SER A 777 12.49 10.26 19.97
CA SER A 777 13.01 11.64 20.07
C SER A 777 12.81 12.26 21.46
N LEU A 778 11.77 11.85 22.18
CA LEU A 778 11.49 12.36 23.52
C LEU A 778 12.56 11.92 24.53
N PHE A 779 13.18 10.78 24.29
CA PHE A 779 14.14 10.15 25.18
C PHE A 779 15.59 10.36 24.74
N ALA A 780 15.83 10.55 23.45
CA ALA A 780 17.17 10.69 22.91
C ALA A 780 17.85 12.00 23.35
N ASP A 781 19.07 11.89 23.88
CA ASP A 781 19.99 12.99 24.22
C ASP A 781 20.72 13.57 23.00
N LYS A 782 20.78 12.80 21.91
CA LYS A 782 21.41 13.13 20.63
C LYS A 782 20.54 12.67 19.47
N ASP A 783 20.91 13.07 18.27
CA ASP A 783 20.26 12.57 17.06
C ASP A 783 20.58 11.08 16.86
N LEU A 784 19.55 10.30 16.52
CA LEU A 784 19.68 8.86 16.24
C LEU A 784 19.67 8.61 14.73
N SER A 785 20.49 7.66 14.29
CA SER A 785 20.39 7.11 12.94
C SER A 785 19.14 6.24 12.83
N GLY A 786 18.35 6.43 11.77
CA GLY A 786 17.27 5.53 11.42
C GLY A 786 17.69 4.45 10.44
N VAL A 787 16.71 3.66 10.00
CA VAL A 787 16.88 2.65 8.95
C VAL A 787 16.80 3.30 7.57
N ARG A 788 17.68 2.88 6.66
CA ARG A 788 17.63 3.24 5.25
C ARG A 788 16.80 2.22 4.49
N TRP A 789 15.73 2.66 3.84
CA TRP A 789 14.86 1.85 3.00
C TRP A 789 15.20 2.05 1.54
N GLU A 790 15.38 0.96 0.81
CA GLU A 790 15.51 0.97 -0.64
C GLU A 790 14.32 0.26 -1.28
N ILE A 791 13.57 1.00 -2.09
CA ILE A 791 12.45 0.48 -2.85
C ILE A 791 12.88 0.36 -4.31
N PRO A 792 12.90 -0.86 -4.87
CA PRO A 792 13.24 -1.06 -6.27
C PRO A 792 12.18 -0.41 -7.17
N ILE A 793 12.62 0.20 -8.27
CA ILE A 793 11.75 0.74 -9.31
C ILE A 793 12.04 -0.02 -10.61
N TYR A 794 10.98 -0.57 -11.18
CA TYR A 794 10.99 -1.37 -12.40
C TYR A 794 10.36 -0.56 -13.53
N THR A 795 11.15 -0.35 -14.58
CA THR A 795 10.72 0.26 -15.86
C THR A 795 10.94 -0.66 -17.05
N MET A 796 11.48 -1.86 -16.81
CA MET A 796 11.61 -2.96 -17.78
C MET A 796 11.30 -4.32 -17.13
N PRO A 797 10.86 -5.30 -17.92
CA PRO A 797 10.72 -6.67 -17.45
C PRO A 797 12.02 -7.29 -16.94
N GLU A 798 11.87 -8.41 -16.21
CA GLU A 798 12.96 -9.24 -15.67
C GLU A 798 14.05 -8.49 -14.89
N LYS A 799 13.73 -7.31 -14.35
CA LYS A 799 14.66 -6.47 -13.58
C LYS A 799 15.88 -6.03 -14.40
N GLN A 800 15.75 -5.93 -15.74
CA GLN A 800 16.82 -5.53 -16.65
C GLN A 800 17.27 -4.08 -16.41
N LEU A 801 16.31 -3.19 -16.09
CA LEU A 801 16.57 -1.82 -15.70
C LEU A 801 15.99 -1.56 -14.32
N LEU A 802 16.88 -1.53 -13.32
CA LEU A 802 16.52 -1.34 -11.93
C LEU A 802 17.01 0.03 -11.45
N SER A 803 16.06 0.84 -10.98
CA SER A 803 16.33 2.06 -10.21
C SER A 803 15.88 1.85 -8.77
N LYS A 804 16.09 2.84 -7.90
CA LYS A 804 15.64 2.75 -6.51
C LYS A 804 15.23 4.11 -5.95
N ASN A 805 14.16 4.10 -5.16
CA ASN A 805 13.89 5.18 -4.21
C ASN A 805 14.60 4.85 -2.90
N ILE A 806 15.27 5.85 -2.33
CA ILE A 806 15.92 5.74 -1.03
C ILE A 806 15.18 6.63 -0.05
N TYR A 807 14.68 6.03 1.02
CA TYR A 807 14.18 6.75 2.17
C TYR A 807 15.13 6.53 3.33
N SER A 808 15.68 7.62 3.85
CA SER A 808 16.51 7.59 5.05
C SER A 808 16.10 8.75 5.94
N GLY A 809 16.09 8.50 7.24
CA GLY A 809 15.70 9.48 8.23
C GLY A 809 16.52 9.31 9.50
N GLY A 810 16.82 10.42 10.15
CA GLY A 810 17.33 10.44 11.52
C GLY A 810 16.24 10.89 12.47
N ILE A 811 16.37 10.54 13.74
CA ILE A 811 15.47 10.99 14.81
C ILE A 811 16.19 12.10 15.57
N THR A 812 15.71 13.34 15.45
CA THR A 812 16.30 14.47 16.19
C THR A 812 15.97 14.39 17.68
N GLY A 813 16.99 14.38 18.54
CA GLY A 813 16.82 14.28 19.98
C GLY A 813 16.18 15.53 20.59
N ARG A 814 15.19 15.36 21.47
CA ARG A 814 14.46 16.45 22.16
C ARG A 814 14.64 16.46 23.67
N GLN A 815 15.23 15.41 24.24
CA GLN A 815 15.65 15.35 25.64
C GLN A 815 14.54 15.63 26.67
N LYS A 816 13.25 15.35 26.38
CA LYS A 816 12.16 15.55 27.36
C LYS A 816 12.28 14.57 28.53
N TYR A 817 12.72 13.34 28.25
CA TYR A 817 12.84 12.21 29.17
C TYR A 817 14.22 11.55 29.09
N SER A 818 15.28 12.31 28.78
CA SER A 818 16.63 11.76 28.58
C SER A 818 17.23 11.11 29.82
N ASP A 819 16.77 11.49 31.02
CA ASP A 819 17.26 10.94 32.29
C ASP A 819 16.50 9.68 32.73
N THR A 820 15.52 9.23 31.95
CA THR A 820 14.67 8.06 32.32
C THR A 820 15.30 6.75 31.88
N LYS A 821 15.16 5.70 32.70
CA LYS A 821 15.58 4.34 32.32
C LYS A 821 14.56 3.73 31.36
N LEU A 822 15.02 3.14 30.26
CA LEU A 822 14.15 2.53 29.25
C LEU A 822 14.37 1.02 29.15
N ILE A 823 13.26 0.29 29.17
CA ILE A 823 13.19 -1.14 28.87
C ILE A 823 12.20 -1.37 27.73
N PHE A 824 12.55 -2.28 26.83
CA PHE A 824 11.76 -2.60 25.65
C PHE A 824 11.52 -4.11 25.58
N LEU A 825 10.26 -4.53 25.54
CA LEU A 825 9.87 -5.94 25.47
C LEU A 825 9.71 -6.37 24.01
N ILE A 826 10.40 -7.44 23.62
CA ILE A 826 10.35 -8.01 22.27
C ILE A 826 10.20 -9.53 22.32
N ASP A 827 9.60 -10.11 21.29
CA ASP A 827 9.52 -11.56 21.11
C ASP A 827 9.34 -11.96 19.65
N GLU A 828 9.07 -13.24 19.39
CA GLU A 828 8.81 -13.76 18.05
C GLU A 828 7.64 -13.08 17.31
N SER A 829 6.74 -12.37 18.00
CA SER A 829 5.64 -11.60 17.38
C SER A 829 6.05 -10.19 16.94
N THR A 830 7.20 -9.69 17.41
CA THR A 830 7.80 -8.43 16.91
C THR A 830 8.26 -8.63 15.46
N ILE A 831 7.63 -7.92 14.51
CA ILE A 831 7.81 -8.16 13.06
C ILE A 831 7.77 -6.87 12.24
N GLY A 832 8.49 -6.82 11.11
CA GLY A 832 8.36 -5.75 10.10
C GLY A 832 8.91 -4.41 10.59
N TYR A 833 8.16 -3.33 10.42
CA TYR A 833 8.51 -2.02 10.96
C TYR A 833 8.84 -2.02 12.47
N THR A 834 8.17 -2.83 13.30
CA THR A 834 8.53 -2.92 14.73
C THR A 834 9.97 -3.40 14.94
N GLU A 835 10.46 -4.32 14.09
CA GLU A 835 11.85 -4.77 14.14
C GLU A 835 12.82 -3.65 13.74
N ALA A 836 12.42 -2.74 12.85
CA ALA A 836 13.22 -1.55 12.52
C ALA A 836 13.40 -0.65 13.74
N VAL A 837 12.32 -0.44 14.52
CA VAL A 837 12.38 0.34 15.77
C VAL A 837 13.24 -0.36 16.82
N ALA A 838 13.08 -1.67 17.00
CA ALA A 838 13.93 -2.47 17.88
C ALA A 838 15.41 -2.41 17.47
N HIS A 839 15.69 -2.39 16.16
CA HIS A 839 17.04 -2.23 15.62
C HIS A 839 17.63 -0.86 15.98
N ILE A 840 16.89 0.23 15.78
CA ILE A 840 17.33 1.59 16.14
C ILE A 840 17.64 1.68 17.64
N ILE A 841 16.78 1.12 18.50
CA ILE A 841 16.98 1.09 19.96
C ILE A 841 18.28 0.36 20.30
N LYS A 842 18.52 -0.80 19.69
CA LYS A 842 19.72 -1.61 19.93
C LYS A 842 21.00 -0.92 19.43
N GLU A 843 20.97 -0.36 18.22
CA GLU A 843 22.12 0.31 17.61
C GLU A 843 22.49 1.61 18.36
N SER A 844 21.48 2.34 18.86
CA SER A 844 21.68 3.56 19.64
C SER A 844 22.00 3.34 21.13
N GLN A 845 21.80 2.11 21.63
CA GLN A 845 21.94 1.75 23.06
C GLN A 845 21.06 2.61 23.99
N MET A 846 19.88 3.02 23.52
CA MET A 846 19.00 3.93 24.25
C MET A 846 18.25 3.25 25.41
N GLY A 847 18.16 1.93 25.41
CA GLY A 847 17.52 1.14 26.47
C GLY A 847 17.84 -0.35 26.35
N THR A 848 17.31 -1.15 27.26
CA THR A 848 17.55 -2.61 27.30
C THR A 848 16.41 -3.36 26.62
N LEU A 849 16.72 -4.19 25.63
CA LEU A 849 15.76 -5.12 25.02
C LEU A 849 15.69 -6.42 25.83
N ILE A 850 14.49 -6.84 26.24
CA ILE A 850 14.25 -8.06 27.02
C ILE A 850 13.24 -8.95 26.29
N GLY A 851 13.48 -10.26 26.31
CA GLY A 851 12.51 -11.26 25.85
C GLY A 851 13.14 -12.27 24.89
N ALA A 852 12.57 -12.44 23.70
CA ALA A 852 13.02 -13.42 22.72
C ALA A 852 13.43 -12.76 21.38
N PRO A 853 14.21 -13.46 20.53
CA PRO A 853 14.52 -12.97 19.19
C PRO A 853 13.26 -12.70 18.37
N THR A 854 13.29 -11.63 17.58
CA THR A 854 12.15 -11.20 16.75
C THR A 854 11.88 -12.11 15.55
N ALA A 855 10.82 -11.86 14.78
CA ALA A 855 10.38 -12.72 13.66
C ALA A 855 11.44 -12.89 12.54
N GLY A 856 12.24 -11.86 12.27
CA GLY A 856 13.39 -11.92 11.38
C GLY A 856 13.20 -11.28 10.00
N LEU A 857 12.31 -10.29 9.85
CA LEU A 857 12.16 -9.57 8.58
C LEU A 857 11.80 -8.10 8.77
N ILE A 858 12.84 -7.27 8.91
CA ILE A 858 12.72 -5.81 8.78
C ILE A 858 12.39 -5.48 7.32
N GLY A 859 11.13 -5.12 7.05
CA GLY A 859 10.60 -4.92 5.71
C GLY A 859 9.09 -4.68 5.74
N GLU A 860 8.59 -3.98 4.74
CA GLU A 860 7.14 -3.83 4.51
C GLU A 860 6.71 -4.57 3.25
N THR A 861 5.48 -5.08 3.30
CA THR A 861 4.87 -5.86 2.22
C THR A 861 4.03 -4.98 1.32
N PHE A 862 4.10 -5.20 0.02
CA PHE A 862 3.01 -4.78 -0.86
C PHE A 862 1.98 -5.91 -0.95
N THR A 863 0.72 -5.53 -1.18
CA THR A 863 -0.39 -6.48 -1.36
C THR A 863 -1.02 -6.24 -2.73
N THR A 864 -1.26 -7.32 -3.46
CA THR A 864 -1.99 -7.28 -4.74
C THR A 864 -3.08 -8.34 -4.77
N ARG A 865 -4.13 -8.06 -5.55
CA ARG A 865 -5.18 -9.03 -5.87
C ARG A 865 -4.79 -9.84 -7.09
N LEU A 866 -5.20 -11.09 -7.04
CA LEU A 866 -5.20 -12.05 -8.13
C LEU A 866 -6.65 -12.45 -8.38
N ILE A 867 -6.90 -13.01 -9.55
CA ILE A 867 -8.21 -13.51 -9.94
C ILE A 867 -8.71 -14.60 -8.98
N GLY A 868 -10.03 -14.75 -8.87
CA GLY A 868 -10.66 -15.74 -8.00
C GLY A 868 -10.80 -15.31 -6.54
N GLY A 869 -10.64 -14.01 -6.25
CA GLY A 869 -10.65 -13.47 -4.88
C GLY A 869 -9.38 -13.78 -4.07
N THR A 870 -8.29 -14.17 -4.74
CA THR A 870 -7.03 -14.47 -4.06
C THR A 870 -6.23 -13.18 -3.88
N SER A 871 -5.67 -12.96 -2.71
CA SER A 871 -4.71 -11.89 -2.45
C SER A 871 -3.36 -12.49 -2.10
N VAL A 872 -2.30 -11.76 -2.42
CA VAL A 872 -0.93 -12.11 -2.05
C VAL A 872 -0.23 -10.89 -1.45
N ALA A 873 0.53 -11.12 -0.38
CA ALA A 873 1.46 -10.17 0.19
C ALA A 873 2.89 -10.71 0.08
N MET A 874 3.86 -9.85 -0.22
CA MET A 874 5.29 -10.15 -0.12
C MET A 874 6.10 -8.88 0.08
N THR A 875 7.33 -8.99 0.60
CA THR A 875 8.18 -7.85 0.91
C THR A 875 8.61 -7.11 -0.35
N GLY A 876 8.32 -5.80 -0.39
CA GLY A 876 8.59 -4.94 -1.55
C GLY A 876 9.82 -4.05 -1.42
N MET A 877 10.55 -4.11 -0.30
CA MET A 877 11.63 -3.18 0.00
C MET A 877 12.76 -3.82 0.81
N LYS A 878 13.95 -3.21 0.68
CA LYS A 878 15.15 -3.61 1.42
C LYS A 878 15.44 -2.60 2.54
N ALA A 879 15.82 -3.11 3.70
CA ALA A 879 16.20 -2.31 4.85
C ALA A 879 17.70 -2.44 5.11
N PHE A 880 18.37 -1.32 5.37
CA PHE A 880 19.79 -1.24 5.65
C PHE A 880 20.05 -0.42 6.92
N ASN A 881 21.04 -0.83 7.71
CA ASN A 881 21.52 -0.04 8.84
C ASN A 881 22.42 1.13 8.39
N SER A 882 22.93 1.91 9.35
CA SER A 882 23.80 3.07 9.06
C SER A 882 25.11 2.70 8.36
N ASN A 883 25.52 1.43 8.42
CA ASN A 883 26.73 0.90 7.78
C ASN A 883 26.44 0.22 6.44
N ASN A 884 25.26 0.42 5.85
CA ASN A 884 24.79 -0.20 4.61
C ASN A 884 24.73 -1.75 4.63
N SER A 885 24.57 -2.36 5.81
CA SER A 885 24.33 -3.81 5.93
C SER A 885 22.84 -4.13 5.79
N LEU A 886 22.50 -5.12 4.97
CA LEU A 886 21.12 -5.58 4.78
C LEU A 886 20.55 -6.17 6.08
N LEU A 887 19.36 -5.72 6.45
CA LEU A 887 18.64 -6.12 7.66
C LEU A 887 17.52 -7.14 7.41
N ASN A 888 16.99 -7.23 6.18
CA ASN A 888 16.02 -8.27 5.81
C ASN A 888 16.58 -9.67 6.12
N GLY A 889 15.74 -10.57 6.65
CA GLY A 889 16.10 -11.96 6.92
C GLY A 889 16.89 -12.16 8.22
N LYS A 890 16.91 -11.16 9.12
CA LYS A 890 17.67 -11.21 10.39
C LYS A 890 16.78 -10.81 11.56
N SER A 891 16.69 -11.66 12.58
CA SER A 891 16.04 -11.33 13.85
C SER A 891 16.89 -10.38 14.69
N VAL A 892 16.27 -9.35 15.25
CA VAL A 892 16.84 -8.54 16.32
C VAL A 892 16.92 -9.41 17.58
N GLN A 893 18.12 -9.49 18.16
CA GLN A 893 18.34 -10.25 19.39
C GLN A 893 18.06 -9.36 20.60
N PRO A 894 17.42 -9.87 21.68
CA PRO A 894 17.32 -9.13 22.93
C PRO A 894 18.71 -8.96 23.56
N ASP A 895 18.85 -7.98 24.45
CA ASP A 895 20.04 -7.82 25.30
C ASP A 895 19.98 -8.78 26.49
N VAL A 896 18.76 -9.04 27.00
CA VAL A 896 18.47 -10.07 28.00
C VAL A 896 17.54 -11.11 27.39
N LEU A 897 18.13 -12.25 27.01
CA LEU A 897 17.40 -13.40 26.47
C LEU A 897 16.58 -14.08 27.58
N LEU A 898 15.26 -13.95 27.49
CA LEU A 898 14.28 -14.51 28.41
C LEU A 898 13.09 -15.10 27.63
N PRO A 899 13.27 -16.19 26.86
CA PRO A 899 12.21 -16.80 26.07
C PRO A 899 11.17 -17.51 26.95
N ARG A 900 9.97 -17.72 26.39
CA ARG A 900 8.90 -18.55 26.99
C ARG A 900 9.29 -20.03 27.00
N ASN A 901 10.11 -20.44 27.97
CA ASN A 901 10.57 -21.83 28.16
C ASN A 901 10.10 -22.45 29.48
N ASN A 902 9.87 -21.62 30.50
CA ASN A 902 9.51 -22.10 31.82
C ASN A 902 7.98 -22.11 31.98
N ASN A 903 7.38 -23.31 32.05
CA ASN A 903 5.93 -23.47 32.27
C ASN A 903 5.45 -22.99 33.66
N LYS A 904 6.37 -22.61 34.55
CA LYS A 904 6.05 -21.90 35.81
C LYS A 904 5.35 -20.56 35.53
N PHE A 905 5.68 -19.90 34.42
CA PHE A 905 5.04 -18.66 33.98
C PHE A 905 4.20 -18.92 32.73
N LEU A 906 2.92 -19.24 32.93
CA LEU A 906 1.98 -19.40 31.82
C LEU A 906 1.69 -18.05 31.14
N ASN A 907 1.67 -16.96 31.93
CA ASN A 907 1.62 -15.59 31.44
C ASN A 907 3.04 -15.06 31.21
N TYR A 908 3.41 -14.86 29.94
CA TYR A 908 4.75 -14.39 29.59
C TYR A 908 4.95 -12.91 29.87
N THR A 909 3.87 -12.12 29.85
CA THR A 909 3.90 -10.70 30.22
C THR A 909 4.37 -10.53 31.67
N GLU A 910 3.88 -11.36 32.59
CA GLU A 910 4.29 -11.34 34.00
C GLU A 910 5.80 -11.60 34.16
N LEU A 911 6.32 -12.65 33.49
CA LEU A 911 7.75 -12.96 33.49
C LEU A 911 8.61 -11.79 32.99
N LEU A 912 8.20 -11.14 31.91
CA LEU A 912 8.92 -10.01 31.32
C LEU A 912 8.88 -8.77 32.23
N LEU A 913 7.72 -8.47 32.83
CA LEU A 913 7.56 -7.33 33.72
C LEU A 913 8.31 -7.52 35.03
N GLU A 914 8.31 -8.73 35.62
CA GLU A 914 9.14 -9.04 36.79
C GLU A 914 10.61 -8.78 36.50
N LYS A 915 11.10 -9.25 35.33
CA LYS A 915 12.50 -9.03 34.95
C LYS A 915 12.80 -7.56 34.68
N ALA A 916 11.87 -6.84 34.06
CA ALA A 916 12.01 -5.42 33.79
C ALA A 916 12.15 -4.63 35.11
N LEU A 917 11.26 -4.88 36.08
CA LEU A 917 11.31 -4.23 37.39
C LEU A 917 12.57 -4.58 38.19
N GLU A 918 13.06 -5.82 38.08
CA GLU A 918 14.35 -6.23 38.67
C GLU A 918 15.51 -5.40 38.10
N LEU A 919 15.57 -5.23 36.77
CA LEU A 919 16.62 -4.46 36.10
C LEU A 919 16.53 -2.96 36.36
N LEU A 920 15.34 -2.41 36.61
CA LEU A 920 15.17 -1.00 36.96
C LEU A 920 15.63 -0.68 38.39
N LYS A 921 15.57 -1.66 39.30
CA LYS A 921 16.02 -1.55 40.70
C LYS A 921 17.53 -1.61 40.85
N ASN A 922 18.20 -2.33 39.96
CA ASN A 922 19.66 -2.37 39.83
C ASN A 922 20.17 -1.18 39.01
#